data_AF-A0A3N5VUE2-F1
#
_entry.id   AF-A0A3N5VUE2-F1
#
_cell.length_a   1.000
_cell.length_b   1.000
_cell.length_c   1.000
_cell.angle_alpha   90.00
_cell.angle_beta   90.00
_cell.angle_gamma   90.00
#
_symmetry.space_group_name_H-M   'P 1'
#
loop_
_entity.id
_entity.type
_entity.pdbx_description
1 polymer ?
#
loop_
_entity_poly.entity_id
_entity_poly.type
_entity_poly.pdbx_seq_one_letter_code
_entity_poly.pdbx_strand_id
1 'polypeptide(L)'
;MSTADVLPIVQEGERVMRICNACRYCEGFCAVFPAIEKRLTFSEPDLNYLANLCHDCGECLYSCQYAPPHEFAVNVPQLFAQIRMETYGKHAWPRLFAGLFGRQEWAMLLGALLVPACFLIALVLFTDRAVLFGRHPESAGSFYRIVPHPVMVGLFGGVSLFVLVALVAAIVRFWREQGESFADLFSVRTLRRAAADSLTLRYLDGGGDGCAYPTDVPSHSRRWFHHLTFYGFGLCFAATSVAAFYHNVLGWSAPYPVLSLPVVLGCLGGAGLLIGPVGLLWLKAVRRPDSSDRSQTRLDVAFLVMLFLTSLTGFLLLALRESAAMGLLLGVHLGLVMGLFLTLPYGKFVHGLYRFCALARHALETKRTVIGTLIFVVAMAGPARGQTDTLTIIAPAAPGGGWDHTARSMQQALQQSGLSRIVKVVNVPGAGGTVGLAQFISRHKGKGDVVMVTGLIMVGAVLTNGSPVTLANVTPIARLTGEYEVLVVPAASPYRTLSEFIKAWKTNPGKMAIAGGSAGGTDHMLAGLLASTAGIDVTRVNYVPHSGGGESIASIVGAQVSAGINGFEELVPFIKAGRVRALAISSDQRLAGVEIPTFVEQGVALSVANWRAVVAPPGIDAKQRATLTSLIDRMQRSMPWKQVLTRNHWIDMFQSGPAFEAFLKQEHVRATGVLKSIGLVK
;
A
#
# COMPACT_ATOMS: atom_id res chain seq x y z
N MET A 1 -10.60 25.09 16.30
CA MET A 1 -10.49 24.00 17.29
C MET A 1 -9.67 24.51 18.46
N SER A 2 -10.09 24.17 19.66
CA SER A 2 -9.37 24.51 20.89
C SER A 2 -8.20 23.53 21.09
N THR A 3 -7.24 23.87 21.95
CA THR A 3 -6.17 22.96 22.36
C THR A 3 -6.68 21.66 23.01
N ALA A 4 -7.94 21.63 23.46
CA ALA A 4 -8.59 20.43 23.99
C ALA A 4 -9.00 19.42 22.89
N ASP A 5 -9.13 19.84 21.63
CA ASP A 5 -9.51 18.96 20.51
C ASP A 5 -8.29 18.25 19.88
N VAL A 6 -7.08 18.73 20.16
CA VAL A 6 -5.81 18.24 19.59
C VAL A 6 -5.29 16.99 20.32
N LEU A 7 -5.36 16.98 21.65
CA LEU A 7 -4.92 15.85 22.47
C LEU A 7 -5.66 14.53 22.14
N PRO A 8 -6.99 14.53 21.89
CA PRO A 8 -7.73 13.35 21.42
C PRO A 8 -7.25 12.80 20.07
N ILE A 9 -6.88 13.66 19.11
CA ILE A 9 -6.47 13.23 17.76
C ILE A 9 -5.10 12.56 17.79
N VAL A 10 -4.15 13.11 18.57
CA VAL A 10 -2.82 12.50 18.73
C VAL A 10 -2.92 11.15 19.44
N GLN A 11 -3.74 11.05 20.49
CA GLN A 11 -3.99 9.78 21.19
C GLN A 11 -4.63 8.73 20.27
N GLU A 12 -5.60 9.15 19.46
CA GLU A 12 -6.22 8.28 18.47
C GLU A 12 -5.23 7.87 17.37
N GLY A 13 -4.39 8.81 16.92
CA GLY A 13 -3.26 8.56 16.03
C GLY A 13 -2.34 7.47 16.54
N GLU A 14 -1.96 7.55 17.81
CA GLU A 14 -1.12 6.55 18.45
C GLU A 14 -1.83 5.19 18.54
N ARG A 15 -3.10 5.15 18.97
CA ARG A 15 -3.89 3.92 19.05
C ARG A 15 -3.95 3.21 17.69
N VAL A 16 -4.35 3.94 16.65
CA VAL A 16 -4.51 3.39 15.31
C VAL A 16 -3.16 2.95 14.73
N MET A 17 -2.08 3.73 14.91
CA MET A 17 -0.76 3.33 14.42
C MET A 17 -0.20 2.12 15.16
N ARG A 18 -0.45 1.96 16.48
CA ARG A 18 -0.08 0.74 17.22
C ARG A 18 -0.82 -0.49 16.67
N ILE A 19 -2.12 -0.38 16.40
CA ILE A 19 -2.90 -1.47 15.79
C ILE A 19 -2.34 -1.82 14.41
N CYS A 20 -2.09 -0.83 13.56
CA CYS A 20 -1.51 -1.04 12.23
C CYS A 20 -0.11 -1.70 12.29
N ASN A 21 0.74 -1.25 13.21
CA ASN A 21 2.10 -1.78 13.39
C ASN A 21 2.10 -3.21 13.97
N ALA A 22 1.12 -3.55 14.80
CA ALA A 22 0.95 -4.92 15.31
C ALA A 22 0.39 -5.86 14.24
N CYS A 23 -0.60 -5.40 13.46
CA CYS A 23 -1.32 -6.20 12.48
C CYS A 23 -0.50 -6.45 11.20
N ARG A 24 0.26 -5.46 10.71
CA ARG A 24 1.14 -5.51 9.53
C ARG A 24 0.51 -5.98 8.21
N TYR A 25 -0.81 -6.17 8.15
CA TYR A 25 -1.51 -6.62 6.95
C TYR A 25 -1.28 -5.70 5.73
N CYS A 26 -1.18 -4.40 5.97
CA CYS A 26 -1.09 -3.36 4.94
C CYS A 26 0.36 -3.00 4.53
N GLU A 27 1.37 -3.74 4.99
CA GLU A 27 2.80 -3.38 4.89
C GLU A 27 3.29 -3.11 3.46
N GLY A 28 2.66 -3.73 2.46
CA GLY A 28 3.01 -3.58 1.05
C GLY A 28 2.39 -2.37 0.33
N PHE A 29 1.45 -1.63 0.93
CA PHE A 29 0.64 -0.68 0.15
C PHE A 29 1.31 0.67 -0.10
N CYS A 30 2.02 1.25 0.88
CA CYS A 30 2.66 2.55 0.70
C CYS A 30 3.76 2.80 1.72
N ALA A 31 4.50 3.91 1.54
CA ALA A 31 5.64 4.29 2.38
C ALA A 31 5.32 4.49 3.88
N VAL A 32 4.06 4.67 4.25
CA VAL A 32 3.64 4.81 5.66
C VAL A 32 4.01 3.55 6.45
N PHE A 33 3.75 2.36 5.91
CA PHE A 33 3.91 1.13 6.69
C PHE A 33 5.38 0.75 6.97
N PRO A 34 6.29 0.80 5.98
CA PRO A 34 7.72 0.68 6.27
C PRO A 34 8.27 1.79 7.21
N ALA A 35 7.58 2.92 7.30
CA ALA A 35 7.95 3.99 8.23
C ALA A 35 7.45 3.72 9.66
N ILE A 36 6.26 3.14 9.86
CA ILE A 36 5.77 2.82 11.21
C ILE A 36 6.57 1.69 11.87
N GLU A 37 7.14 0.76 11.10
CA GLU A 37 7.96 -0.33 11.64
C GLU A 37 9.22 0.14 12.37
N LYS A 38 9.69 1.35 12.06
CA LYS A 38 10.89 1.94 12.68
C LYS A 38 10.60 2.55 14.05
N ARG A 39 9.37 2.39 14.54
CA ARG A 39 8.84 3.08 15.72
C ARG A 39 8.14 2.09 16.63
N LEU A 40 8.40 2.24 17.93
CA LEU A 40 7.70 1.51 18.99
C LEU A 40 6.55 2.32 19.58
N THR A 41 6.70 3.66 19.57
CA THR A 41 5.71 4.64 20.00
C THR A 41 5.50 5.66 18.87
N PHE A 42 4.34 6.33 18.88
CA PHE A 42 3.97 7.29 17.83
C PHE A 42 3.75 8.66 18.45
N SER A 43 4.84 9.41 18.56
CA SER A 43 4.80 10.79 19.04
C SER A 43 4.06 11.71 18.06
N GLU A 44 3.61 12.88 18.50
CA GLU A 44 2.98 13.88 17.62
C GLU A 44 3.84 14.22 16.38
N PRO A 45 5.16 14.49 16.50
CA PRO A 45 6.02 14.67 15.32
C PRO A 45 6.03 13.47 14.36
N ASP A 46 6.00 12.24 14.89
CA ASP A 46 5.93 11.03 14.06
C ASP A 46 4.60 10.94 13.31
N LEU A 47 3.49 11.23 13.98
CA LEU A 47 2.17 11.26 13.37
C LEU A 47 2.08 12.35 12.29
N ASN A 48 2.62 13.55 12.53
CA ASN A 48 2.70 14.63 11.53
C ASN A 48 3.51 14.19 10.30
N TYR A 49 4.63 13.51 10.50
CA TYR A 49 5.42 12.93 9.42
C TYR A 49 4.63 11.88 8.62
N LEU A 50 4.06 10.89 9.30
CA LEU A 50 3.32 9.79 8.66
C LEU A 50 2.08 10.30 7.91
N ALA A 51 1.36 11.26 8.50
CA ALA A 51 0.19 11.88 7.88
C ALA A 51 0.56 12.61 6.57
N ASN A 52 1.74 13.25 6.50
CA ASN A 52 2.22 13.91 5.28
C ASN A 52 2.91 12.96 4.30
N LEU A 53 3.30 11.75 4.74
CA LEU A 53 3.75 10.65 3.87
C LEU A 53 2.56 9.94 3.19
N CYS A 54 1.41 9.88 3.87
CA CYS A 54 0.17 9.29 3.38
C CYS A 54 -0.41 10.04 2.17
N HIS A 55 -0.87 9.31 1.15
CA HIS A 55 -1.53 9.88 -0.04
C HIS A 55 -3.05 10.00 0.08
N ASP A 56 -3.65 9.52 1.18
CA ASP A 56 -5.11 9.47 1.35
C ASP A 56 -5.78 8.69 0.21
N CYS A 57 -5.16 7.57 -0.22
CA CYS A 57 -5.68 6.75 -1.32
C CYS A 57 -6.89 5.92 -0.90
N GLY A 58 -6.88 5.30 0.28
CA GLY A 58 -7.97 4.44 0.75
C GLY A 58 -7.65 2.95 0.70
N GLU A 59 -6.55 2.53 0.07
CA GLU A 59 -6.14 1.11 0.00
C GLU A 59 -6.11 0.46 1.38
N CYS A 60 -5.44 1.10 2.33
CA CYS A 60 -5.36 0.62 3.70
C CYS A 60 -6.68 0.69 4.47
N LEU A 61 -7.71 1.37 3.97
CA LEU A 61 -9.05 1.36 4.55
C LEU A 61 -9.86 0.20 3.96
N TYR A 62 -9.87 0.06 2.63
CA TYR A 62 -10.62 -0.98 1.94
C TYR A 62 -10.14 -2.39 2.26
N SER A 63 -8.82 -2.57 2.45
CA SER A 63 -8.25 -3.87 2.81
C SER A 63 -8.16 -4.11 4.32
N CYS A 64 -8.59 -3.18 5.18
CA CYS A 64 -8.42 -3.33 6.62
C CYS A 64 -9.54 -4.17 7.24
N GLN A 65 -9.16 -5.28 7.87
CA GLN A 65 -10.08 -6.12 8.66
C GLN A 65 -10.71 -5.40 9.86
N TYR A 66 -10.10 -4.30 10.31
CA TYR A 66 -10.55 -3.49 11.44
C TYR A 66 -11.20 -2.16 11.01
N ALA A 67 -11.45 -1.98 9.71
CA ALA A 67 -12.18 -0.81 9.23
C ALA A 67 -13.60 -0.77 9.80
N PRO A 68 -14.22 0.43 9.94
CA PRO A 68 -15.63 0.53 10.27
C PRO A 68 -16.50 -0.37 9.36
N PRO A 69 -17.51 -1.06 9.91
CA PRO A 69 -18.11 -0.89 11.24
C PRO A 69 -17.47 -1.73 12.38
N HIS A 70 -16.26 -2.28 12.20
CA HIS A 70 -15.57 -3.02 13.26
C HIS A 70 -15.37 -2.15 14.52
N GLU A 71 -15.39 -2.76 15.71
CA GLU A 71 -15.30 -2.05 17.01
C GLU A 71 -14.04 -1.17 17.15
N PHE A 72 -12.91 -1.60 16.56
CA PHE A 72 -11.68 -0.81 16.53
C PHE A 72 -11.72 0.40 15.59
N ALA A 73 -12.67 0.43 14.65
CA ALA A 73 -12.96 1.53 13.73
C ALA A 73 -11.72 2.17 13.08
N VAL A 74 -10.78 1.35 12.60
CA VAL A 74 -9.51 1.81 12.05
C VAL A 74 -9.72 2.52 10.70
N ASN A 75 -9.56 3.85 10.68
CA ASN A 75 -9.66 4.67 9.48
C ASN A 75 -8.45 5.59 9.33
N VAL A 76 -7.32 5.01 8.87
CA VAL A 76 -6.05 5.74 8.67
C VAL A 76 -6.19 6.95 7.74
N PRO A 77 -6.85 6.86 6.58
CA PRO A 77 -6.97 8.01 5.67
C PRO A 77 -7.68 9.21 6.29
N GLN A 78 -8.78 8.98 7.03
CA GLN A 78 -9.52 10.02 7.73
C GLN A 78 -8.72 10.62 8.89
N LEU A 79 -8.13 9.79 9.75
CA LEU A 79 -7.31 10.23 10.87
C LEU A 79 -6.13 11.09 10.40
N PHE A 80 -5.41 10.63 9.38
CA PHE A 80 -4.30 11.39 8.83
C PHE A 80 -4.75 12.64 8.07
N ALA A 81 -5.99 12.70 7.58
CA ALA A 81 -6.55 13.94 7.05
C ALA A 81 -6.74 14.99 8.15
N GLN A 82 -7.20 14.59 9.33
CA GLN A 82 -7.33 15.48 10.49
C GLN A 82 -5.97 15.99 10.96
N ILE A 83 -4.99 15.09 11.12
CA ILE A 83 -3.63 15.44 11.55
C ILE A 83 -2.94 16.39 10.55
N ARG A 84 -3.18 16.22 9.23
CA ARG A 84 -2.66 17.16 8.22
C ARG A 84 -3.25 18.56 8.37
N MET A 85 -4.54 18.69 8.62
CA MET A 85 -5.18 20.00 8.81
C MET A 85 -4.58 20.73 10.01
N GLU A 86 -4.31 20.00 11.09
CA GLU A 86 -3.59 20.55 12.24
C GLU A 86 -2.16 20.94 11.90
N THR A 87 -1.42 20.07 11.20
CA THR A 87 -0.06 20.33 10.74
C THR A 87 0.00 21.64 9.94
N TYR A 88 -0.96 21.86 9.04
CA TYR A 88 -0.98 23.04 8.17
C TYR A 88 -1.17 24.32 9.00
N GLY A 89 -2.09 24.32 9.97
CA GLY A 89 -2.30 25.46 10.86
C GLY A 89 -1.13 25.74 11.78
N LYS A 90 -0.55 24.70 12.37
CA LYS A 90 0.58 24.80 13.32
C LYS A 90 1.81 25.47 12.70
N HIS A 91 2.10 25.12 11.45
CA HIS A 91 3.31 25.55 10.74
C HIS A 91 3.12 26.83 9.91
N ALA A 92 1.90 27.32 9.79
CA ALA A 92 1.57 28.56 9.09
C ALA A 92 2.36 29.77 9.61
N TRP A 93 2.79 30.63 8.70
CA TRP A 93 3.46 31.89 9.01
C TRP A 93 2.92 33.02 8.12
N PRO A 94 2.71 34.24 8.65
CA PRO A 94 2.77 34.63 10.07
C PRO A 94 1.72 33.94 10.95
N ARG A 95 2.03 33.74 12.24
CA ARG A 95 1.11 33.09 13.19
C ARG A 95 -0.23 33.82 13.37
N LEU A 96 -0.26 35.13 13.12
CA LEU A 96 -1.51 35.92 13.13
C LEU A 96 -2.54 35.37 12.15
N PHE A 97 -2.09 34.81 11.02
CA PHE A 97 -2.96 34.18 10.03
C PHE A 97 -3.15 32.68 10.27
N ALA A 98 -2.57 32.10 11.32
CA ALA A 98 -2.84 30.71 11.70
C ALA A 98 -4.30 30.52 12.14
N GLY A 99 -4.94 31.55 12.71
CA GLY A 99 -6.37 31.52 13.06
C GLY A 99 -7.32 31.41 11.85
N LEU A 100 -6.87 31.84 10.66
CA LEU A 100 -7.59 31.61 9.40
C LEU A 100 -7.66 30.12 9.06
N PHE A 101 -6.84 29.26 9.68
CA PHE A 101 -6.85 27.81 9.45
C PHE A 101 -8.10 27.10 9.99
N GLY A 102 -8.76 27.67 11.01
CA GLY A 102 -10.02 27.14 11.51
C GLY A 102 -11.24 27.40 10.63
N ARG A 103 -11.12 28.28 9.60
CA ARG A 103 -12.21 28.74 8.72
C ARG A 103 -11.77 28.87 7.24
N GLN A 104 -10.81 28.06 6.78
CA GLN A 104 -10.08 28.25 5.51
C GLN A 104 -10.94 28.22 4.26
N GLU A 105 -12.02 27.45 4.27
CA GLU A 105 -13.00 27.46 3.17
C GLU A 105 -13.50 28.88 2.90
N TRP A 106 -13.80 29.66 3.95
CA TRP A 106 -14.18 31.05 3.82
C TRP A 106 -13.02 31.93 3.40
N ALA A 107 -11.80 31.71 3.90
CA ALA A 107 -10.64 32.50 3.49
C ALA A 107 -10.32 32.35 1.99
N MET A 108 -10.43 31.13 1.44
CA MET A 108 -10.28 30.88 0.00
C MET A 108 -11.43 31.46 -0.82
N LEU A 109 -12.67 31.26 -0.37
CA LEU A 109 -13.86 31.82 -1.05
C LEU A 109 -13.86 33.35 -1.04
N LEU A 110 -13.53 33.96 0.10
CA LEU A 110 -13.37 35.41 0.23
C LEU A 110 -12.19 35.90 -0.61
N GLY A 111 -11.07 35.18 -0.65
CA GLY A 111 -9.96 35.49 -1.56
C GLY A 111 -10.37 35.46 -3.03
N ALA A 112 -11.17 34.47 -3.44
CA ALA A 112 -11.68 34.31 -4.79
C ALA A 112 -12.73 35.34 -5.22
N LEU A 113 -13.35 36.06 -4.26
CA LEU A 113 -14.40 37.04 -4.53
C LEU A 113 -13.93 38.47 -4.23
N LEU A 114 -13.38 38.72 -3.04
CA LEU A 114 -12.95 40.04 -2.61
C LEU A 114 -11.74 40.54 -3.38
N VAL A 115 -10.73 39.70 -3.65
CA VAL A 115 -9.52 40.16 -4.34
C VAL A 115 -9.82 40.57 -5.78
N PRO A 116 -10.55 39.77 -6.59
CA PRO A 116 -11.01 40.23 -7.89
C PRO A 116 -11.92 41.46 -7.83
N ALA A 117 -12.85 41.52 -6.88
CA ALA A 117 -13.72 42.69 -6.73
C ALA A 117 -12.92 43.97 -6.42
N CYS A 118 -11.99 43.92 -5.47
CA CYS A 118 -11.11 45.04 -5.14
C CYS A 118 -10.24 45.44 -6.34
N PHE A 119 -9.72 44.48 -7.10
CA PHE A 119 -8.91 44.76 -8.28
C PHE A 119 -9.75 45.46 -9.37
N LEU A 120 -10.98 44.98 -9.61
CA LEU A 120 -11.91 45.61 -10.55
C LEU A 120 -12.32 47.02 -10.11
N ILE A 121 -12.62 47.22 -8.83
CA ILE A 121 -12.90 48.54 -8.27
C ILE A 121 -11.71 49.47 -8.48
N ALA A 122 -10.49 49.01 -8.21
CA ALA A 122 -9.29 49.80 -8.44
C ALA A 122 -9.12 50.17 -9.92
N LEU A 123 -9.33 49.24 -10.86
CA LEU A 123 -9.28 49.55 -12.28
C LEU A 123 -10.33 50.61 -12.69
N VAL A 124 -11.56 50.49 -12.19
CA VAL A 124 -12.64 51.46 -12.49
C VAL A 124 -12.32 52.86 -11.93
N LEU A 125 -11.63 52.94 -10.79
CA LEU A 125 -11.30 54.21 -10.13
C LEU A 125 -10.04 54.87 -10.70
N PHE A 126 -9.06 54.08 -11.14
CA PHE A 126 -7.72 54.59 -11.49
C PHE A 126 -7.35 54.47 -12.97
N THR A 127 -8.18 53.84 -13.80
CA THR A 127 -7.96 53.73 -15.25
C THR A 127 -9.02 54.52 -16.01
N ASP A 128 -8.62 55.21 -17.09
CA ASP A 128 -9.54 55.92 -17.98
C ASP A 128 -10.61 54.95 -18.53
N ARG A 129 -11.89 55.35 -18.45
CA ARG A 129 -13.04 54.55 -18.93
C ARG A 129 -12.94 54.24 -20.42
N ALA A 130 -12.45 55.16 -21.23
CA ALA A 130 -12.26 54.94 -22.67
C ALA A 130 -11.20 53.86 -22.94
N VAL A 131 -10.21 53.74 -22.05
CA VAL A 131 -9.18 52.69 -22.11
C VAL A 131 -9.70 51.39 -21.53
N LEU A 132 -10.48 51.41 -20.44
CA LEU A 132 -10.96 50.20 -19.77
C LEU A 132 -12.03 49.43 -20.58
N PHE A 133 -12.92 50.17 -21.26
CA PHE A 133 -14.01 49.61 -22.08
C PHE A 133 -13.73 49.70 -23.59
N GLY A 134 -12.54 50.15 -23.97
CA GLY A 134 -12.14 50.34 -25.37
C GLY A 134 -11.67 49.04 -26.04
N ARG A 135 -11.61 49.05 -27.38
CA ARG A 135 -11.01 47.95 -28.14
C ARG A 135 -9.49 48.09 -28.16
N HIS A 136 -8.77 47.02 -27.85
CA HIS A 136 -7.30 47.03 -27.81
C HIS A 136 -6.72 46.30 -29.04
N PRO A 137 -6.04 47.00 -29.95
CA PRO A 137 -5.30 46.35 -31.02
C PRO A 137 -4.09 45.59 -30.47
N GLU A 138 -3.65 44.56 -31.20
CA GLU A 138 -2.49 43.71 -30.87
C GLU A 138 -1.14 44.43 -31.05
N SER A 139 -1.07 45.72 -30.71
CA SER A 139 0.16 46.51 -30.70
C SER A 139 0.93 46.26 -29.39
N ALA A 140 2.25 46.09 -29.48
CA ALA A 140 3.12 45.89 -28.33
C ALA A 140 2.86 46.93 -27.21
N GLY A 141 2.60 46.45 -26.00
CA GLY A 141 2.35 47.27 -24.81
C GLY A 141 0.94 47.82 -24.64
N SER A 142 -0.03 47.47 -25.50
CA SER A 142 -1.43 47.93 -25.39
C SER A 142 -2.06 47.57 -24.04
N PHE A 143 -1.69 46.41 -23.50
CA PHE A 143 -2.08 45.91 -22.19
C PHE A 143 -1.59 46.77 -21.02
N TYR A 144 -0.39 47.35 -21.11
CA TYR A 144 0.19 48.16 -20.02
C TYR A 144 -0.49 49.53 -19.86
N ARG A 145 -1.38 49.90 -20.79
CA ARG A 145 -2.24 51.08 -20.63
C ARG A 145 -3.34 50.88 -19.61
N ILE A 146 -3.74 49.63 -19.35
CA ILE A 146 -4.75 49.29 -18.34
C ILE A 146 -4.10 49.12 -16.98
N VAL A 147 -3.05 48.28 -16.92
CA VAL A 147 -2.26 48.07 -15.72
C VAL A 147 -0.80 48.41 -16.05
N PRO A 148 -0.29 49.55 -15.58
CA PRO A 148 1.10 49.94 -15.81
C PRO A 148 2.08 48.85 -15.35
N HIS A 149 3.11 48.58 -16.14
CA HIS A 149 4.10 47.55 -15.83
C HIS A 149 4.74 47.70 -14.42
N PRO A 150 5.14 48.90 -13.96
CA PRO A 150 5.68 49.06 -12.61
C PRO A 150 4.70 48.68 -11.50
N VAL A 151 3.40 48.95 -11.70
CA VAL A 151 2.33 48.58 -10.75
C VAL A 151 2.20 47.06 -10.70
N MET A 152 2.24 46.40 -11.86
CA MET A 152 2.17 44.94 -11.96
C MET A 152 3.36 44.28 -11.25
N VAL A 153 4.58 44.72 -11.54
CA VAL A 153 5.80 44.19 -10.93
C VAL A 153 5.82 44.45 -9.43
N GLY A 154 5.48 45.66 -8.99
CA GLY A 154 5.46 46.00 -7.56
C GLY A 154 4.45 45.18 -6.77
N LEU A 155 3.21 45.12 -7.25
CA LEU A 155 2.13 44.42 -6.56
C LEU A 155 2.34 42.90 -6.52
N PHE A 156 2.53 42.27 -7.70
CA PHE A 156 2.70 40.82 -7.78
C PHE A 156 4.07 40.38 -7.26
N GLY A 157 5.11 41.18 -7.42
CA GLY A 157 6.44 40.93 -6.85
C GLY A 157 6.42 40.96 -5.32
N GLY A 158 5.75 41.95 -4.73
CA GLY A 158 5.56 42.03 -3.28
C GLY A 158 4.81 40.84 -2.70
N VAL A 159 3.71 40.44 -3.34
CA VAL A 159 2.95 39.24 -2.93
C VAL A 159 3.76 37.96 -3.13
N SER A 160 4.48 37.83 -4.24
CA SER A 160 5.34 36.66 -4.50
C SER A 160 6.45 36.53 -3.47
N LEU A 161 7.08 37.64 -3.07
CA LEU A 161 8.09 37.67 -2.01
C LEU A 161 7.50 37.25 -0.66
N PHE A 162 6.33 37.79 -0.30
CA PHE A 162 5.62 37.41 0.91
C PHE A 162 5.30 35.91 0.94
N VAL A 163 4.73 35.38 -0.14
CA VAL A 163 4.40 33.96 -0.29
C VAL A 163 5.65 33.10 -0.17
N LEU A 164 6.75 33.48 -0.83
CA LEU A 164 8.02 32.76 -0.73
C LEU A 164 8.52 32.71 0.71
N VAL A 165 8.54 33.85 1.42
CA VAL A 165 8.95 33.91 2.83
C VAL A 165 8.04 33.04 3.71
N ALA A 166 6.73 33.11 3.51
CA ALA A 166 5.76 32.32 4.26
C ALA A 166 5.94 30.81 4.05
N LEU A 167 6.12 30.36 2.79
CA LEU A 167 6.35 28.96 2.47
C LEU A 167 7.69 28.46 3.01
N VAL A 168 8.77 29.25 2.89
CA VAL A 168 10.08 28.91 3.44
C VAL A 168 10.01 28.80 4.96
N ALA A 169 9.37 29.76 5.65
CA ALA A 169 9.17 29.71 7.09
C ALA A 169 8.36 28.47 7.51
N ALA A 170 7.32 28.13 6.77
CA ALA A 170 6.50 26.95 7.01
C ALA A 170 7.31 25.64 6.87
N ILE A 171 8.13 25.51 5.81
CA ILE A 171 9.03 24.37 5.60
C ILE A 171 10.05 24.27 6.74
N VAL A 172 10.70 25.38 7.09
CA VAL A 172 11.72 25.41 8.15
C VAL A 172 11.13 24.96 9.48
N ARG A 173 9.92 25.42 9.82
CA ARG A 173 9.25 25.03 11.06
C ARG A 173 8.86 23.55 11.04
N PHE A 174 8.29 23.07 9.94
CA PHE A 174 7.92 21.65 9.80
C PHE A 174 9.15 20.74 9.88
N TRP A 175 10.24 21.11 9.21
CA TRP A 175 11.48 20.32 9.22
C TRP A 175 12.12 20.24 10.61
N ARG A 176 12.16 21.37 11.34
CA ARG A 176 12.69 21.41 12.71
C ARG A 176 11.92 20.52 13.67
N GLU A 177 10.60 20.44 13.53
CA GLU A 177 9.75 19.57 14.36
C GLU A 177 10.10 18.08 14.19
N GLN A 178 10.58 17.68 13.01
CA GLN A 178 10.96 16.29 12.75
C GLN A 178 12.25 15.85 13.47
N GLY A 179 13.00 16.78 14.07
CA GLY A 179 14.26 16.49 14.76
C GLY A 179 15.46 16.21 13.84
N GLU A 180 15.33 16.48 12.54
CA GLU A 180 16.37 16.21 11.53
C GLU A 180 17.22 17.46 11.22
N SER A 181 18.51 17.27 10.92
CA SER A 181 19.41 18.37 10.54
C SER A 181 19.05 18.93 9.17
N PHE A 182 19.22 20.25 8.98
CA PHE A 182 19.09 20.88 7.65
C PHE A 182 20.14 20.38 6.66
N ALA A 183 21.33 19.99 7.14
CA ALA A 183 22.37 19.42 6.28
C ALA A 183 21.90 18.12 5.60
N ASP A 184 21.08 17.33 6.31
CA ASP A 184 20.51 16.09 5.78
C ASP A 184 19.42 16.35 4.72
N LEU A 185 18.62 17.42 4.90
CA LEU A 185 17.63 17.86 3.90
C LEU A 185 18.29 18.25 2.58
N PHE A 186 19.36 19.04 2.65
CA PHE A 186 20.06 19.56 1.48
C PHE A 186 21.06 18.58 0.85
N SER A 187 21.13 17.34 1.34
CA SER A 187 21.95 16.31 0.71
C SER A 187 21.45 16.01 -0.71
N VAL A 188 22.34 16.10 -1.70
CA VAL A 188 22.03 15.88 -3.13
C VAL A 188 21.28 14.56 -3.37
N ARG A 189 21.67 13.49 -2.66
CA ARG A 189 21.02 12.18 -2.81
C ARG A 189 19.59 12.19 -2.25
N THR A 190 19.39 12.79 -1.08
CA THR A 190 18.07 12.93 -0.43
C THR A 190 17.14 13.75 -1.31
N LEU A 191 17.60 14.93 -1.75
CA LEU A 191 16.86 15.80 -2.66
C LEU A 191 16.50 15.08 -3.95
N ARG A 192 17.45 14.39 -4.59
CA ARG A 192 17.19 13.66 -5.84
C ARG A 192 16.13 12.58 -5.65
N ARG A 193 16.19 11.81 -4.56
CA ARG A 193 15.22 10.73 -4.29
C ARG A 193 13.85 11.29 -3.94
N ALA A 194 13.77 12.26 -3.04
CA ALA A 194 12.52 12.91 -2.67
C ALA A 194 11.88 13.62 -3.88
N ALA A 195 12.67 14.26 -4.73
CA ALA A 195 12.20 14.86 -5.98
C ALA A 195 11.66 13.81 -6.95
N ALA A 196 12.39 12.72 -7.18
CA ALA A 196 11.93 11.64 -8.04
C ALA A 196 10.61 11.02 -7.52
N ASP A 197 10.53 10.70 -6.24
CA ASP A 197 9.34 10.11 -5.63
C ASP A 197 8.14 11.09 -5.64
N SER A 198 8.39 12.40 -5.50
CA SER A 198 7.36 13.46 -5.58
C SER A 198 6.86 13.68 -7.00
N LEU A 199 7.76 13.80 -7.98
CA LEU A 199 7.42 14.08 -9.38
C LEU A 199 6.72 12.89 -10.05
N THR A 200 7.09 11.67 -9.67
CA THR A 200 6.48 10.46 -10.25
C THR A 200 5.21 10.02 -9.52
N LEU A 201 4.93 10.59 -8.34
CA LEU A 201 3.92 10.12 -7.39
C LEU A 201 4.04 8.61 -7.14
N ARG A 202 5.26 8.14 -6.85
CA ARG A 202 5.61 6.72 -6.73
C ARG A 202 4.67 5.91 -5.83
N TYR A 203 4.12 6.49 -4.77
CA TYR A 203 3.22 5.76 -3.85
C TYR A 203 1.74 5.93 -4.20
N LEU A 204 1.43 6.49 -5.37
CA LEU A 204 0.11 6.58 -5.95
C LEU A 204 -0.04 5.66 -7.19
N ASP A 205 1.04 4.99 -7.60
CA ASP A 205 1.03 4.02 -8.71
C ASP A 205 0.63 2.60 -8.28
N GLY A 206 0.45 2.37 -6.98
CA GLY A 206 0.03 1.08 -6.41
C GLY A 206 1.00 -0.07 -6.62
N GLY A 207 2.27 0.20 -6.93
CA GLY A 207 3.20 -0.85 -7.37
C GLY A 207 2.96 -1.34 -8.79
N GLY A 208 2.10 -0.67 -9.57
CA GLY A 208 1.80 -0.95 -10.97
C GLY A 208 0.33 -0.74 -11.35
N ASP A 209 -0.60 -1.11 -10.45
CA ASP A 209 -2.03 -1.22 -10.76
C ASP A 209 -2.84 0.06 -10.42
N GLY A 210 -2.20 1.09 -9.87
CA GLY A 210 -2.85 2.31 -9.40
C GLY A 210 -3.35 2.19 -7.95
N CYS A 211 -4.02 3.21 -7.44
CA CYS A 211 -4.50 3.20 -6.04
C CYS A 211 -6.01 2.96 -5.97
N ALA A 212 -6.51 2.29 -4.92
CA ALA A 212 -7.94 2.16 -4.65
C ALA A 212 -8.58 3.52 -4.28
N TYR A 213 -8.82 4.34 -5.30
CA TYR A 213 -9.49 5.63 -5.22
C TYR A 213 -10.26 5.89 -6.52
N PRO A 214 -11.54 6.29 -6.47
CA PRO A 214 -12.30 6.65 -5.27
C PRO A 214 -12.98 5.45 -4.58
N THR A 215 -12.94 4.29 -5.22
CA THR A 215 -13.50 3.00 -4.80
C THR A 215 -12.40 2.03 -4.38
N ASP A 216 -12.77 0.82 -3.95
CA ASP A 216 -11.87 -0.30 -3.64
C ASP A 216 -11.13 -0.87 -4.86
N VAL A 217 -11.56 -0.53 -6.09
CA VAL A 217 -10.88 -0.94 -7.32
C VAL A 217 -9.67 -0.04 -7.62
N PRO A 218 -8.46 -0.59 -7.80
CA PRO A 218 -7.26 0.18 -8.17
C PRO A 218 -7.41 0.94 -9.50
N SER A 219 -6.98 2.21 -9.52
CA SER A 219 -7.05 3.08 -10.69
C SER A 219 -5.90 4.10 -10.75
N HIS A 220 -5.45 4.43 -11.97
CA HIS A 220 -4.48 5.51 -12.22
C HIS A 220 -5.13 6.89 -12.40
N SER A 221 -6.47 6.97 -12.41
CA SER A 221 -7.21 8.20 -12.69
C SER A 221 -6.78 9.38 -11.83
N ARG A 222 -6.68 9.18 -10.51
CA ARG A 222 -6.24 10.20 -9.56
C ARG A 222 -4.83 10.70 -9.87
N ARG A 223 -3.92 9.79 -10.22
CA ARG A 223 -2.52 10.12 -10.56
C ARG A 223 -2.47 10.99 -11.81
N TRP A 224 -3.21 10.64 -12.86
CA TRP A 224 -3.27 11.41 -14.10
C TRP A 224 -3.84 12.81 -13.87
N PHE A 225 -4.98 12.94 -13.21
CA PHE A 225 -5.56 14.26 -12.94
C PHE A 225 -4.67 15.12 -12.03
N HIS A 226 -3.96 14.50 -11.08
CA HIS A 226 -2.97 15.20 -10.27
C HIS A 226 -1.77 15.66 -11.10
N HIS A 227 -1.24 14.84 -12.00
CA HIS A 227 -0.15 15.24 -12.91
C HIS A 227 -0.61 16.36 -13.85
N LEU A 228 -1.80 16.28 -14.43
CA LEU A 228 -2.37 17.35 -15.26
C LEU A 228 -2.47 18.66 -14.47
N THR A 229 -2.89 18.61 -13.21
CA THR A 229 -2.96 19.80 -12.35
C THR A 229 -1.57 20.35 -12.01
N PHE A 230 -0.65 19.48 -11.58
CA PHE A 230 0.69 19.86 -11.13
C PHE A 230 1.56 20.39 -12.27
N TYR A 231 1.66 19.64 -13.36
CA TYR A 231 2.41 20.08 -14.54
C TYR A 231 1.68 21.21 -15.26
N GLY A 232 0.34 21.25 -15.22
CA GLY A 232 -0.44 22.38 -15.69
C GLY A 232 -0.04 23.69 -15.01
N PHE A 233 -0.04 23.71 -13.68
CA PHE A 233 0.45 24.84 -12.89
C PHE A 233 1.91 25.18 -13.21
N GLY A 234 2.79 24.17 -13.29
CA GLY A 234 4.20 24.36 -13.60
C GLY A 234 4.44 25.00 -14.97
N LEU A 235 3.67 24.63 -15.99
CA LEU A 235 3.74 25.21 -17.33
C LEU A 235 3.20 26.64 -17.35
N CYS A 236 2.13 26.96 -16.61
CA CYS A 236 1.67 28.35 -16.44
C CYS A 236 2.72 29.24 -15.74
N PHE A 237 3.40 28.70 -14.73
CA PHE A 237 4.51 29.39 -14.07
C PHE A 237 5.70 29.60 -15.02
N ALA A 238 6.04 28.58 -15.81
CA ALA A 238 7.07 28.69 -16.84
C ALA A 238 6.71 29.73 -17.91
N ALA A 239 5.45 29.77 -18.37
CA ALA A 239 4.95 30.79 -19.28
C ALA A 239 5.17 32.21 -18.74
N THR A 240 4.84 32.43 -17.46
CA THR A 240 5.01 33.73 -16.79
C THR A 240 6.48 34.10 -16.65
N SER A 241 7.34 33.13 -16.35
CA SER A 241 8.79 33.33 -16.23
C SER A 241 9.45 33.65 -17.58
N VAL A 242 9.05 32.97 -18.65
CA VAL A 242 9.53 33.25 -20.00
C VAL A 242 9.02 34.63 -20.47
N ALA A 243 7.76 34.98 -20.19
CA ALA A 243 7.23 36.32 -20.47
C ALA A 243 8.00 37.42 -19.73
N ALA A 244 8.33 37.21 -18.45
CA ALA A 244 9.15 38.14 -17.67
C ALA A 244 10.56 38.28 -18.26
N PHE A 245 11.18 37.18 -18.71
CA PHE A 245 12.47 37.22 -19.39
C PHE A 245 12.39 37.96 -20.73
N TYR A 246 11.36 37.70 -21.54
CA TYR A 246 11.13 38.39 -22.81
C TYR A 246 11.01 39.90 -22.60
N HIS A 247 10.21 40.34 -21.63
CA HIS A 247 10.01 41.76 -21.38
C HIS A 247 11.26 42.44 -20.80
N ASN A 248 11.86 41.87 -19.75
CA ASN A 248 12.92 42.55 -18.99
C ASN A 248 14.33 42.36 -19.55
N VAL A 249 14.57 41.29 -20.31
CA VAL A 249 15.90 40.96 -20.86
C VAL A 249 15.95 41.21 -22.37
N LEU A 250 14.92 40.79 -23.11
CA LEU A 250 14.88 40.92 -24.57
C LEU A 250 14.14 42.17 -25.06
N GLY A 251 13.47 42.92 -24.18
CA GLY A 251 12.65 44.09 -24.53
C GLY A 251 11.36 43.75 -25.29
N TRP A 252 11.00 42.47 -25.39
CA TRP A 252 9.81 42.01 -26.11
C TRP A 252 8.58 42.14 -25.22
N SER A 253 7.75 43.13 -25.53
CA SER A 253 6.55 43.45 -24.74
C SER A 253 5.32 42.67 -25.22
N ALA A 254 4.53 42.20 -24.25
CA ALA A 254 3.21 41.62 -24.50
C ALA A 254 2.26 42.64 -25.16
N PRO A 255 1.21 42.23 -25.89
CA PRO A 255 0.76 40.85 -26.13
C PRO A 255 1.71 40.06 -27.07
N TYR A 256 1.89 38.77 -26.79
CA TYR A 256 2.73 37.89 -27.60
C TYR A 256 1.91 37.14 -28.67
N PRO A 257 2.51 36.78 -29.83
CA PRO A 257 1.87 35.94 -30.83
C PRO A 257 1.40 34.59 -30.26
N VAL A 258 0.34 34.01 -30.82
CA VAL A 258 -0.28 32.77 -30.30
C VAL A 258 0.66 31.55 -30.31
N LEU A 259 1.63 31.52 -31.22
CA LEU A 259 2.64 30.46 -31.32
C LEU A 259 3.92 30.78 -30.53
N SER A 260 3.98 31.91 -29.83
CA SER A 260 5.11 32.25 -28.98
C SER A 260 5.22 31.27 -27.81
N LEU A 261 6.46 31.06 -27.34
CA LEU A 261 6.73 30.14 -26.24
C LEU A 261 5.90 30.44 -24.96
N PRO A 262 5.75 31.70 -24.49
CA PRO A 262 4.90 32.00 -23.35
C PRO A 262 3.44 31.56 -23.55
N VAL A 263 2.86 31.79 -24.74
CA VAL A 263 1.46 31.47 -25.01
C VAL A 263 1.28 29.96 -25.13
N VAL A 264 2.17 29.25 -25.82
CA VAL A 264 2.10 27.78 -25.94
C VAL A 264 2.21 27.11 -24.57
N LEU A 265 3.18 27.52 -23.74
CA LEU A 265 3.32 27.01 -22.37
C LEU A 265 2.07 27.33 -21.53
N GLY A 266 1.54 28.55 -21.65
CA GLY A 266 0.33 28.98 -20.95
C GLY A 266 -0.92 28.20 -21.38
N CYS A 267 -1.09 27.93 -22.67
CA CYS A 267 -2.22 27.15 -23.20
C CYS A 267 -2.15 25.68 -22.77
N LEU A 268 -0.98 25.03 -22.87
CA LEU A 268 -0.80 23.66 -22.40
C LEU A 268 -0.99 23.57 -20.88
N GLY A 269 -0.44 24.54 -20.14
CA GLY A 269 -0.59 24.64 -18.70
C GLY A 269 -2.04 24.84 -18.28
N GLY A 270 -2.73 25.77 -18.92
CA GLY A 270 -4.15 26.04 -18.70
C GLY A 270 -5.02 24.84 -19.02
N ALA A 271 -4.77 24.14 -20.13
CA ALA A 271 -5.54 22.94 -20.47
C ALA A 271 -5.40 21.87 -19.35
N GLY A 272 -4.21 21.70 -18.80
CA GLY A 272 -3.97 20.86 -17.63
C GLY A 272 -4.74 21.32 -16.38
N LEU A 273 -4.82 22.63 -16.13
CA LEU A 273 -5.58 23.25 -15.04
C LEU A 273 -7.10 23.31 -15.26
N LEU A 274 -7.60 23.00 -16.46
CA LEU A 274 -9.02 22.74 -16.68
C LEU A 274 -9.34 21.26 -16.43
N ILE A 275 -8.62 20.36 -17.11
CA ILE A 275 -8.92 18.92 -17.10
C ILE A 275 -8.58 18.29 -15.74
N GLY A 276 -7.42 18.63 -15.17
CA GLY A 276 -6.94 18.08 -13.90
C GLY A 276 -7.89 18.39 -12.74
N PRO A 277 -8.20 19.66 -12.45
CA PRO A 277 -9.13 20.02 -11.39
C PRO A 277 -10.53 19.47 -11.56
N VAL A 278 -11.10 19.48 -12.78
CA VAL A 278 -12.41 18.87 -13.05
C VAL A 278 -12.40 17.37 -12.72
N GLY A 279 -11.38 16.64 -13.16
CA GLY A 279 -11.23 15.21 -12.84
C GLY A 279 -11.07 14.94 -11.35
N LEU A 280 -10.28 15.76 -10.64
CA LEU A 280 -10.13 15.63 -9.19
C LEU A 280 -11.41 15.98 -8.41
N LEU A 281 -12.18 16.97 -8.87
CA LEU A 281 -13.49 17.32 -8.30
C LEU A 281 -14.50 16.18 -8.51
N TRP A 282 -14.54 15.61 -9.72
CA TRP A 282 -15.39 14.45 -10.02
C TRP A 282 -15.04 13.27 -9.12
N LEU A 283 -13.75 12.90 -9.03
CA LEU A 283 -13.33 11.78 -8.18
C LEU A 283 -13.66 12.02 -6.69
N LYS A 284 -13.64 13.28 -6.22
CA LYS A 284 -14.05 13.63 -4.85
C LYS A 284 -15.56 13.51 -4.65
N ALA A 285 -16.36 13.89 -5.65
CA ALA A 285 -17.81 13.81 -5.59
C ALA A 285 -18.32 12.36 -5.49
N VAL A 286 -17.62 11.42 -6.13
CA VAL A 286 -17.97 9.98 -6.10
C VAL A 286 -17.27 9.19 -4.97
N ARG A 287 -16.37 9.83 -4.20
CA ARG A 287 -15.67 9.19 -3.08
C ARG A 287 -16.63 8.96 -1.91
N ARG A 288 -16.50 7.82 -1.21
CA ARG A 288 -17.30 7.53 -0.02
C ARG A 288 -17.12 8.62 1.07
N PRO A 289 -18.19 9.18 1.66
CA PRO A 289 -18.10 10.32 2.58
C PRO A 289 -17.31 10.08 3.88
N ASP A 290 -17.24 8.83 4.31
CA ASP A 290 -16.58 8.35 5.53
C ASP A 290 -15.08 8.04 5.34
N SER A 291 -14.60 8.03 4.10
CA SER A 291 -13.21 7.65 3.79
C SER A 291 -12.17 8.76 4.03
N SER A 292 -12.58 9.98 4.38
CA SER A 292 -11.67 11.11 4.68
C SER A 292 -12.32 12.12 5.62
N ASP A 293 -11.58 13.16 5.97
CA ASP A 293 -12.10 14.26 6.77
C ASP A 293 -12.83 15.31 5.91
N ARG A 294 -13.99 15.78 6.41
CA ARG A 294 -14.82 16.77 5.70
C ARG A 294 -14.16 18.14 5.59
N SER A 295 -13.38 18.55 6.58
CA SER A 295 -12.69 19.85 6.56
C SER A 295 -11.61 19.87 5.48
N GLN A 296 -10.81 18.79 5.39
CA GLN A 296 -9.82 18.64 4.33
C GLN A 296 -10.48 18.60 2.95
N THR A 297 -11.62 17.92 2.82
CA THR A 297 -12.35 17.83 1.55
C THR A 297 -12.83 19.20 1.07
N ARG A 298 -13.37 20.05 1.96
CA ARG A 298 -13.82 21.40 1.61
C ARG A 298 -12.65 22.31 1.18
N LEU A 299 -11.52 22.25 1.89
CA LEU A 299 -10.30 22.96 1.51
C LEU A 299 -9.83 22.56 0.11
N ASP A 300 -9.81 21.26 -0.17
CA ASP A 300 -9.37 20.74 -1.46
C ASP A 300 -10.29 21.24 -2.59
N VAL A 301 -11.61 21.22 -2.38
CA VAL A 301 -12.59 21.70 -3.38
C VAL A 301 -12.40 23.18 -3.67
N ALA A 302 -12.28 24.03 -2.64
CA ALA A 302 -12.09 25.47 -2.82
C ALA A 302 -10.81 25.77 -3.63
N PHE A 303 -9.71 25.05 -3.35
CA PHE A 303 -8.46 25.20 -4.09
C PHE A 303 -8.58 24.76 -5.55
N LEU A 304 -9.24 23.62 -5.82
CA LEU A 304 -9.43 23.12 -7.19
C LEU A 304 -10.33 24.05 -8.03
N VAL A 305 -11.39 24.60 -7.43
CA VAL A 305 -12.25 25.61 -8.08
C VAL A 305 -11.45 26.87 -8.40
N MET A 306 -10.61 27.35 -7.48
CA MET A 306 -9.77 28.53 -7.71
C MET A 306 -8.78 28.32 -8.88
N LEU A 307 -8.12 27.16 -8.95
CA LEU A 307 -7.25 26.80 -10.09
C LEU A 307 -8.03 26.76 -11.41
N PHE A 308 -9.21 26.14 -11.40
CA PHE A 308 -10.08 26.06 -12.56
C PHE A 308 -10.50 27.45 -13.05
N LEU A 309 -11.01 28.32 -12.16
CA LEU A 309 -11.43 29.67 -12.50
C LEU A 309 -10.27 30.53 -13.01
N THR A 310 -9.09 30.40 -12.40
CA THR A 310 -7.87 31.08 -12.87
C THR A 310 -7.53 30.67 -14.30
N SER A 311 -7.58 29.37 -14.60
CA SER A 311 -7.30 28.86 -15.94
C SER A 311 -8.37 29.25 -16.96
N LEU A 312 -9.65 29.14 -16.60
CA LEU A 312 -10.77 29.49 -17.45
C LEU A 312 -10.71 30.97 -17.85
N THR A 313 -10.48 31.85 -16.87
CA THR A 313 -10.35 33.29 -17.13
C THR A 313 -9.10 33.62 -17.96
N GLY A 314 -8.02 32.84 -17.84
CA GLY A 314 -6.84 32.98 -18.69
C GLY A 314 -7.13 32.66 -20.16
N PHE A 315 -7.87 31.58 -20.44
CA PHE A 315 -8.31 31.26 -21.81
C PHE A 315 -9.29 32.26 -22.37
N LEU A 316 -10.26 32.72 -21.56
CA LEU A 316 -11.20 33.77 -21.96
C LEU A 316 -10.47 35.07 -22.31
N LEU A 317 -9.48 35.45 -21.49
CA LEU A 317 -8.64 36.61 -21.75
C LEU A 317 -7.86 36.46 -23.06
N LEU A 318 -7.27 35.28 -23.34
CA LEU A 318 -6.57 35.03 -24.59
C LEU A 318 -7.52 35.10 -25.80
N ALA A 319 -8.70 34.48 -25.71
CA ALA A 319 -9.69 34.45 -26.78
C ALA A 319 -10.31 35.83 -27.08
N LEU A 320 -10.46 36.67 -26.05
CA LEU A 320 -11.11 37.97 -26.12
C LEU A 320 -10.13 39.14 -26.04
N ARG A 321 -8.82 38.89 -26.24
CA ARG A 321 -7.73 39.86 -26.04
C ARG A 321 -7.83 41.11 -26.93
N GLU A 322 -8.54 41.04 -28.05
CA GLU A 322 -8.73 42.15 -28.99
C GLU A 322 -10.11 42.83 -28.86
N SER A 323 -10.90 42.43 -27.86
CA SER A 323 -12.27 42.94 -27.65
C SER A 323 -12.33 44.01 -26.57
N ALA A 324 -13.47 44.71 -26.49
CA ALA A 324 -13.77 45.64 -25.40
C ALA A 324 -13.86 44.96 -24.01
N ALA A 325 -14.01 43.63 -23.97
CA ALA A 325 -14.06 42.87 -22.72
C ALA A 325 -12.67 42.66 -22.09
N MET A 326 -11.57 42.92 -22.83
CA MET A 326 -10.21 42.62 -22.38
C MET A 326 -9.89 43.27 -21.04
N GLY A 327 -10.20 44.55 -20.84
CA GLY A 327 -9.84 45.28 -19.60
C GLY A 327 -10.48 44.70 -18.35
N LEU A 328 -11.77 44.36 -18.41
CA LEU A 328 -12.48 43.74 -17.29
C LEU A 328 -12.02 42.29 -17.07
N LEU A 329 -11.88 41.50 -18.13
CA LEU A 329 -11.41 40.12 -18.04
C LEU A 329 -10.00 40.05 -17.47
N LEU A 330 -9.16 41.02 -17.83
CA LEU A 330 -7.83 41.17 -17.27
C LEU A 330 -7.89 41.41 -15.77
N GLY A 331 -8.75 42.34 -15.33
CA GLY A 331 -8.95 42.62 -13.91
C GLY A 331 -9.44 41.40 -13.12
N VAL A 332 -10.41 40.67 -13.66
CA VAL A 332 -10.89 39.41 -13.07
C VAL A 332 -9.77 38.39 -12.98
N HIS A 333 -9.04 38.16 -14.07
CA HIS A 333 -7.98 37.16 -14.13
C HIS A 333 -6.84 37.49 -13.17
N LEU A 334 -6.32 38.73 -13.19
CA LEU A 334 -5.25 39.18 -12.28
C LEU A 334 -5.70 39.12 -10.82
N GLY A 335 -6.95 39.48 -10.53
CA GLY A 335 -7.54 39.35 -9.21
C GLY A 335 -7.60 37.90 -8.72
N LEU A 336 -7.99 36.95 -9.59
CA LEU A 336 -8.03 35.52 -9.26
C LEU A 336 -6.62 34.96 -9.05
N VAL A 337 -5.66 35.30 -9.91
CA VAL A 337 -4.24 34.93 -9.74
C VAL A 337 -3.72 35.47 -8.41
N MET A 338 -4.01 36.74 -8.09
CA MET A 338 -3.60 37.35 -6.83
C MET A 338 -4.22 36.64 -5.61
N GLY A 339 -5.53 36.40 -5.65
CA GLY A 339 -6.24 35.66 -4.59
C GLY A 339 -5.68 34.24 -4.41
N LEU A 340 -5.34 33.57 -5.52
CA LEU A 340 -4.71 32.25 -5.50
C LEU A 340 -3.35 32.34 -4.78
N PHE A 341 -2.48 33.26 -5.18
CA PHE A 341 -1.13 33.40 -4.61
C PHE A 341 -1.16 33.75 -3.12
N LEU A 342 -1.99 34.71 -2.71
CA LEU A 342 -2.16 35.09 -1.31
C LEU A 342 -2.63 33.93 -0.43
N THR A 343 -3.40 32.99 -1.00
CA THR A 343 -3.93 31.83 -0.28
C THR A 343 -3.02 30.61 -0.37
N LEU A 344 -1.97 30.59 -1.22
CA LEU A 344 -1.05 29.44 -1.36
C LEU A 344 -0.39 28.98 -0.04
N PRO A 345 0.18 29.88 0.80
CA PRO A 345 0.81 29.48 2.06
C PRO A 345 -0.18 28.93 3.08
N TYR A 346 -1.46 29.24 2.90
CA TYR A 346 -2.53 28.94 3.84
C TYR A 346 -3.54 27.94 3.28
N GLY A 347 -3.25 27.37 2.12
CA GLY A 347 -4.15 26.52 1.38
C GLY A 347 -3.63 25.11 1.21
N LYS A 348 -4.33 24.32 0.39
CA LYS A 348 -3.91 22.96 0.09
C LYS A 348 -2.50 22.92 -0.48
N PHE A 349 -2.05 23.92 -1.24
CA PHE A 349 -0.73 23.93 -1.91
C PHE A 349 0.45 23.54 -1.01
N VAL A 350 0.45 23.96 0.26
CA VAL A 350 1.52 23.64 1.23
C VAL A 350 1.70 22.13 1.46
N HIS A 351 0.68 21.31 1.19
CA HIS A 351 0.77 19.85 1.29
C HIS A 351 1.90 19.26 0.45
N GLY A 352 2.15 19.82 -0.74
CA GLY A 352 3.21 19.34 -1.63
C GLY A 352 4.59 19.51 -0.99
N LEU A 353 4.79 20.60 -0.25
CA LEU A 353 6.03 20.92 0.43
C LEU A 353 6.22 20.03 1.67
N TYR A 354 5.20 19.87 2.51
CA TYR A 354 5.28 18.96 3.66
C TYR A 354 5.45 17.51 3.23
N ARG A 355 4.78 17.10 2.15
CA ARG A 355 4.98 15.78 1.55
C ARG A 355 6.40 15.59 1.04
N PHE A 356 6.96 16.59 0.36
CA PHE A 356 8.36 16.53 -0.08
C PHE A 356 9.31 16.37 1.11
N CYS A 357 9.11 17.13 2.18
CA CYS A 357 9.87 16.98 3.43
C CYS A 357 9.69 15.59 4.06
N ALA A 358 8.46 15.06 4.11
CA ALA A 358 8.22 13.70 4.58
C ALA A 358 8.94 12.65 3.73
N LEU A 359 8.91 12.77 2.39
CA LEU A 359 9.65 11.88 1.50
C LEU A 359 11.17 12.00 1.68
N ALA A 360 11.69 13.21 1.93
CA ALA A 360 13.09 13.43 2.27
C ALA A 360 13.48 12.73 3.58
N ARG A 361 12.66 12.88 4.64
CA ARG A 361 12.85 12.15 5.90
C ARG A 361 12.79 10.64 5.68
N HIS A 362 11.83 10.15 4.91
CA HIS A 362 11.72 8.72 4.59
C HIS A 362 12.96 8.17 3.86
N ALA A 363 13.52 8.95 2.93
CA ALA A 363 14.77 8.61 2.24
C ALA A 363 15.97 8.54 3.22
N LEU A 364 16.05 9.47 4.18
CA LEU A 364 17.07 9.48 5.23
C LEU A 364 16.93 8.27 6.16
N GLU A 365 15.72 8.00 6.66
CA GLU A 365 15.43 6.85 7.52
C GLU A 365 15.77 5.53 6.83
N THR A 366 15.57 5.43 5.51
CA THR A 366 15.93 4.24 4.73
C THR A 366 17.45 4.09 4.58
N LYS A 367 18.17 5.20 4.43
CA LYS A 367 19.65 5.22 4.36
C LYS A 367 20.30 4.83 5.69
N ARG A 368 19.78 5.33 6.82
CA ARG A 368 20.33 5.04 8.17
C ARG A 368 20.25 3.56 8.53
N THR A 369 19.18 2.87 8.13
CA THR A 369 19.07 1.41 8.25
C THR A 369 20.18 0.72 7.44
N VAL A 370 20.46 1.16 6.21
CA VAL A 370 21.51 0.56 5.36
C VAL A 370 22.93 0.83 5.89
N ILE A 371 23.21 2.04 6.40
CA ILE A 371 24.53 2.42 6.93
C ILE A 371 24.81 1.77 8.29
N GLY A 372 23.81 1.68 9.18
CA GLY A 372 23.92 0.96 10.44
C GLY A 372 24.24 -0.53 10.24
N THR A 373 23.63 -1.16 9.23
CA THR A 373 23.98 -2.53 8.82
C THR A 373 25.38 -2.61 8.20
N LEU A 374 25.86 -1.59 7.48
CA LEU A 374 27.18 -1.58 6.86
C LEU A 374 28.34 -1.42 7.86
N ILE A 375 28.20 -0.57 8.89
CA ILE A 375 29.23 -0.37 9.92
C ILE A 375 29.37 -1.63 10.80
N PHE A 376 28.27 -2.33 11.07
CA PHE A 376 28.30 -3.61 11.79
C PHE A 376 28.94 -4.74 10.96
N VAL A 377 28.86 -4.69 9.63
CA VAL A 377 29.46 -5.67 8.72
C VAL A 377 30.97 -5.47 8.51
N VAL A 378 31.47 -4.23 8.54
CA VAL A 378 32.92 -3.96 8.38
C VAL A 378 33.74 -4.47 9.56
N ALA A 379 33.17 -4.55 10.76
CA ALA A 379 33.85 -5.11 11.93
C ALA A 379 33.96 -6.65 11.94
N MET A 380 33.25 -7.37 11.04
CA MET A 380 33.11 -8.83 11.07
C MET A 380 33.52 -9.53 9.77
N ALA A 381 34.09 -8.82 8.79
CA ALA A 381 34.37 -9.39 7.47
C ALA A 381 35.71 -10.17 7.44
N GLY A 382 35.68 -11.42 7.89
CA GLY A 382 36.52 -12.47 7.32
C GLY A 382 36.01 -12.87 5.91
N PRO A 383 36.82 -13.54 5.06
CA PRO A 383 36.45 -13.82 3.69
C PRO A 383 35.38 -14.92 3.66
N ALA A 384 34.16 -14.60 3.26
CA ALA A 384 33.10 -15.59 3.03
C ALA A 384 32.81 -15.75 1.53
N ARG A 385 33.26 -16.88 0.98
CA ARG A 385 32.86 -17.43 -0.32
C ARG A 385 31.35 -17.70 -0.37
N GLY A 386 30.70 -17.40 -1.50
CA GLY A 386 29.45 -18.05 -1.93
C GLY A 386 28.13 -17.47 -1.43
N GLN A 387 28.02 -16.15 -1.24
CA GLN A 387 26.76 -15.52 -0.87
C GLN A 387 25.89 -15.23 -2.11
N THR A 388 24.62 -15.64 -2.08
CA THR A 388 23.64 -15.18 -3.07
C THR A 388 23.11 -13.82 -2.60
N ASP A 389 23.61 -12.74 -3.18
CA ASP A 389 23.29 -11.37 -2.73
C ASP A 389 21.80 -11.04 -2.86
N THR A 390 21.09 -11.66 -3.81
CA THR A 390 19.66 -11.44 -4.07
C THR A 390 18.91 -12.76 -4.27
N LEU A 391 17.79 -12.96 -3.57
CA LEU A 391 16.91 -14.14 -3.72
C LEU A 391 15.45 -13.70 -3.88
N THR A 392 14.77 -14.21 -4.91
CA THR A 392 13.30 -14.09 -5.01
C THR A 392 12.64 -15.38 -4.55
N ILE A 393 11.68 -15.30 -3.63
CA ILE A 393 10.87 -16.42 -3.15
C ILE A 393 9.45 -16.23 -3.67
N ILE A 394 9.00 -17.14 -4.53
CA ILE A 394 7.62 -17.16 -5.03
C ILE A 394 6.75 -17.95 -4.05
N ALA A 395 5.67 -17.33 -3.57
CA ALA A 395 4.62 -17.96 -2.77
C ALA A 395 3.40 -18.19 -3.67
N PRO A 396 3.03 -19.42 -4.00
CA PRO A 396 1.88 -19.71 -4.87
C PRO A 396 0.52 -19.60 -4.14
N ALA A 397 0.38 -18.59 -3.30
CA ALA A 397 -0.79 -18.29 -2.47
C ALA A 397 -0.99 -16.76 -2.39
N ALA A 398 -2.20 -16.35 -2.00
CA ALA A 398 -2.48 -14.96 -1.65
C ALA A 398 -1.68 -14.54 -0.39
N PRO A 399 -1.40 -13.24 -0.20
CA PRO A 399 -0.80 -12.74 1.04
C PRO A 399 -1.56 -13.23 2.28
N GLY A 400 -0.83 -13.68 3.30
CA GLY A 400 -1.39 -14.26 4.52
C GLY A 400 -1.72 -15.77 4.46
N GLY A 401 -1.66 -16.41 3.29
CA GLY A 401 -1.80 -17.87 3.19
C GLY A 401 -0.55 -18.64 3.69
N GLY A 402 -0.70 -19.94 4.01
CA GLY A 402 0.39 -20.73 4.59
C GLY A 402 1.71 -20.75 3.81
N TRP A 403 1.67 -20.73 2.47
CA TRP A 403 2.88 -20.60 1.64
C TRP A 403 3.50 -19.20 1.66
N ASP A 404 2.68 -18.13 1.78
CA ASP A 404 3.18 -16.77 1.99
C ASP A 404 3.85 -16.62 3.35
N HIS A 405 3.21 -17.14 4.40
CA HIS A 405 3.77 -17.16 5.76
C HIS A 405 5.12 -17.89 5.80
N THR A 406 5.22 -19.02 5.09
CA THR A 406 6.48 -19.76 4.95
C THR A 406 7.53 -18.97 4.19
N ALA A 407 7.16 -18.36 3.04
CA ALA A 407 8.08 -17.55 2.25
C ALA A 407 8.63 -16.35 3.03
N ARG A 408 7.78 -15.65 3.79
CA ARG A 408 8.17 -14.51 4.64
C ARG A 408 8.99 -14.95 5.85
N SER A 409 8.68 -16.11 6.43
CA SER A 409 9.50 -16.69 7.50
C SER A 409 10.90 -17.06 7.01
N MET A 410 11.01 -17.62 5.80
CA MET A 410 12.31 -17.84 5.15
C MET A 410 13.04 -16.52 4.87
N GLN A 411 12.35 -15.53 4.32
CA GLN A 411 12.88 -14.19 4.07
C GLN A 411 13.49 -13.60 5.34
N GLN A 412 12.73 -13.60 6.43
CA GLN A 412 13.19 -13.12 7.74
C GLN A 412 14.41 -13.90 8.23
N ALA A 413 14.37 -15.24 8.19
CA ALA A 413 15.47 -16.07 8.68
C ALA A 413 16.76 -15.87 7.86
N LEU A 414 16.66 -15.79 6.53
CA LEU A 414 17.79 -15.53 5.63
C LEU A 414 18.42 -14.17 5.88
N GLN A 415 17.59 -13.13 6.05
CA GLN A 415 18.05 -11.77 6.30
C GLN A 415 18.70 -11.63 7.69
N GLN A 416 18.05 -12.13 8.73
CA GLN A 416 18.57 -12.07 10.10
C GLN A 416 19.85 -12.88 10.29
N SER A 417 19.99 -13.99 9.55
CA SER A 417 21.21 -14.81 9.57
C SER A 417 22.33 -14.23 8.70
N GLY A 418 22.10 -13.10 8.01
CA GLY A 418 23.04 -12.53 7.06
C GLY A 418 23.40 -13.48 5.92
N LEU A 419 22.49 -14.39 5.54
CA LEU A 419 22.74 -15.40 4.50
C LEU A 419 22.42 -14.88 3.09
N SER A 420 21.46 -13.96 2.99
CA SER A 420 21.16 -13.22 1.76
C SER A 420 20.74 -11.79 2.10
N ARG A 421 21.25 -10.81 1.33
CA ARG A 421 21.06 -9.39 1.61
C ARG A 421 19.70 -8.88 1.15
N ILE A 422 19.27 -9.27 -0.05
CA ILE A 422 18.02 -8.80 -0.65
C ILE A 422 17.14 -10.01 -0.93
N VAL A 423 16.18 -10.27 -0.04
CA VAL A 423 15.21 -11.34 -0.23
C VAL A 423 13.84 -10.71 -0.52
N LYS A 424 13.23 -11.07 -1.64
CA LYS A 424 11.91 -10.58 -2.08
C LYS A 424 10.90 -11.72 -2.10
N VAL A 425 9.70 -11.49 -1.56
CA VAL A 425 8.57 -12.42 -1.69
C VAL A 425 7.62 -11.94 -2.79
N VAL A 426 7.16 -12.86 -3.65
CA VAL A 426 6.18 -12.58 -4.72
C VAL A 426 5.03 -13.58 -4.62
N ASN A 427 3.81 -13.08 -4.49
CA ASN A 427 2.60 -13.90 -4.39
C ASN A 427 2.00 -14.18 -5.77
N VAL A 428 1.64 -15.44 -6.03
CA VAL A 428 0.94 -15.87 -7.26
C VAL A 428 -0.18 -16.85 -6.88
N PRO A 429 -1.38 -16.36 -6.51
CA PRO A 429 -2.48 -17.21 -6.07
C PRO A 429 -3.13 -18.00 -7.23
N GLY A 430 -3.89 -19.03 -6.87
CA GLY A 430 -4.83 -19.71 -7.78
C GLY A 430 -4.64 -21.23 -7.88
N ALA A 431 -5.78 -21.95 -7.98
CA ALA A 431 -5.88 -23.38 -8.27
C ALA A 431 -4.97 -24.29 -7.42
N GLY A 432 -4.92 -24.08 -6.10
CA GLY A 432 -4.04 -24.84 -5.21
C GLY A 432 -2.55 -24.71 -5.56
N GLY A 433 -2.18 -23.57 -6.14
CA GLY A 433 -0.80 -23.22 -6.51
C GLY A 433 -0.35 -23.67 -7.89
N THR A 434 -1.18 -24.39 -8.67
CA THR A 434 -0.78 -24.86 -10.01
C THR A 434 -0.57 -23.71 -11.00
N VAL A 435 -1.29 -22.60 -10.85
CA VAL A 435 -1.06 -21.36 -11.62
C VAL A 435 0.35 -20.81 -11.35
N GLY A 436 0.72 -20.73 -10.06
CA GLY A 436 2.05 -20.31 -9.63
C GLY A 436 3.15 -21.23 -10.16
N LEU A 437 2.95 -22.55 -10.11
CA LEU A 437 3.87 -23.54 -10.65
C LEU A 437 4.10 -23.38 -12.16
N ALA A 438 3.02 -23.20 -12.94
CA ALA A 438 3.12 -23.00 -14.38
C ALA A 438 3.85 -21.69 -14.74
N GLN A 439 3.54 -20.59 -14.05
CA GLN A 439 4.26 -19.32 -14.23
C GLN A 439 5.72 -19.40 -13.79
N PHE A 440 6.01 -20.13 -12.72
CA PHE A 440 7.37 -20.32 -12.22
C PHE A 440 8.24 -21.03 -13.26
N ILE A 441 7.76 -22.17 -13.77
CA ILE A 441 8.45 -22.97 -14.79
C ILE A 441 8.69 -22.15 -16.07
N SER A 442 7.66 -21.44 -16.55
CA SER A 442 7.73 -20.71 -17.82
C SER A 442 8.59 -19.44 -17.76
N ARG A 443 8.50 -18.65 -16.66
CA ARG A 443 9.15 -17.33 -16.58
C ARG A 443 10.55 -17.34 -15.97
N HIS A 444 10.94 -18.42 -15.30
CA HIS A 444 12.17 -18.46 -14.50
C HIS A 444 13.15 -19.57 -14.88
N LYS A 445 12.92 -20.30 -15.98
CA LYS A 445 13.83 -21.35 -16.47
C LYS A 445 15.29 -20.87 -16.50
N GLY A 446 16.18 -21.67 -15.90
CA GLY A 446 17.63 -21.41 -15.83
C GLY A 446 18.10 -20.35 -14.83
N LYS A 447 17.18 -19.74 -14.05
CA LYS A 447 17.54 -18.70 -13.08
C LYS A 447 17.88 -19.28 -11.71
N GLY A 448 19.12 -19.06 -11.25
CA GLY A 448 19.64 -19.56 -9.97
C GLY A 448 19.40 -18.65 -8.75
N ASP A 449 18.66 -17.56 -8.91
CA ASP A 449 18.37 -16.53 -7.91
C ASP A 449 16.89 -16.47 -7.50
N VAL A 450 16.11 -17.50 -7.86
CA VAL A 450 14.69 -17.60 -7.58
C VAL A 450 14.31 -19.01 -7.14
N VAL A 451 13.47 -19.07 -6.12
CA VAL A 451 12.88 -20.31 -5.60
C VAL A 451 11.38 -20.14 -5.42
N MET A 452 10.65 -21.23 -5.32
CA MET A 452 9.22 -21.24 -5.05
C MET A 452 8.92 -22.14 -3.84
N VAL A 453 8.06 -21.66 -2.94
CA VAL A 453 7.52 -22.49 -1.86
C VAL A 453 6.48 -23.44 -2.46
N THR A 454 6.52 -24.70 -2.05
CA THR A 454 5.56 -25.74 -2.42
C THR A 454 5.22 -26.60 -1.20
N GLY A 455 4.35 -27.59 -1.37
CA GLY A 455 3.91 -28.46 -0.27
C GLY A 455 2.93 -29.52 -0.73
N LEU A 456 2.40 -30.28 0.23
CA LEU A 456 1.43 -31.35 0.00
C LEU A 456 0.17 -30.87 -0.74
N ILE A 457 -0.31 -29.68 -0.41
CA ILE A 457 -1.47 -29.06 -1.08
C ILE A 457 -1.25 -28.96 -2.60
N MET A 458 -0.03 -28.60 -3.05
CA MET A 458 0.26 -28.50 -4.48
C MET A 458 0.31 -29.88 -5.15
N VAL A 459 0.83 -30.91 -4.46
CA VAL A 459 0.80 -32.29 -4.98
C VAL A 459 -0.64 -32.73 -5.21
N GLY A 460 -1.51 -32.45 -4.25
CA GLY A 460 -2.93 -32.79 -4.38
C GLY A 460 -3.63 -32.00 -5.48
N ALA A 461 -3.41 -30.68 -5.55
CA ALA A 461 -3.98 -29.82 -6.57
C ALA A 461 -3.53 -30.18 -8.00
N VAL A 462 -2.27 -30.59 -8.18
CA VAL A 462 -1.77 -31.10 -9.48
C VAL A 462 -2.58 -32.30 -9.93
N LEU A 463 -2.88 -33.22 -9.01
CA LEU A 463 -3.62 -34.45 -9.28
C LEU A 463 -5.11 -34.17 -9.53
N THR A 464 -5.78 -33.40 -8.66
CA THR A 464 -7.21 -33.12 -8.79
C THR A 464 -7.54 -32.23 -9.98
N ASN A 465 -6.64 -31.30 -10.34
CA ASN A 465 -6.85 -30.39 -11.48
C ASN A 465 -6.40 -30.98 -12.82
N GLY A 466 -5.76 -32.15 -12.83
CA GLY A 466 -5.14 -32.72 -14.05
C GLY A 466 -4.11 -31.77 -14.66
N SER A 467 -3.30 -31.11 -13.84
CA SER A 467 -2.38 -30.05 -14.28
C SER A 467 -1.35 -30.59 -15.29
N PRO A 468 -1.10 -29.91 -16.42
CA PRO A 468 -0.10 -30.33 -17.41
C PRO A 468 1.34 -30.14 -16.93
N VAL A 469 1.54 -29.38 -15.85
CA VAL A 469 2.82 -29.20 -15.17
C VAL A 469 2.76 -29.73 -13.74
N THR A 470 3.84 -30.35 -13.29
CA THR A 470 3.93 -31.01 -11.99
C THR A 470 5.24 -30.66 -11.28
N LEU A 471 5.40 -31.11 -10.04
CA LEU A 471 6.67 -30.98 -9.32
C LEU A 471 7.83 -31.77 -9.95
N ALA A 472 7.58 -32.64 -10.93
CA ALA A 472 8.64 -33.26 -11.73
C ALA A 472 9.28 -32.28 -12.73
N ASN A 473 8.66 -31.13 -13.01
CA ASN A 473 9.14 -30.12 -13.95
C ASN A 473 9.96 -29.00 -13.29
N VAL A 474 10.31 -29.14 -12.01
CA VAL A 474 11.13 -28.18 -11.24
C VAL A 474 12.34 -28.89 -10.63
N THR A 475 13.29 -28.13 -10.10
CA THR A 475 14.50 -28.66 -9.47
C THR A 475 14.32 -28.72 -7.95
N PRO A 476 14.28 -29.91 -7.31
CA PRO A 476 14.11 -30.00 -5.85
C PRO A 476 15.31 -29.46 -5.07
N ILE A 477 15.06 -28.59 -4.10
CA ILE A 477 16.09 -28.01 -3.21
C ILE A 477 16.03 -28.64 -1.82
N ALA A 478 14.94 -28.40 -1.08
CA ALA A 478 14.76 -29.00 0.25
C ALA A 478 13.30 -29.00 0.71
N ARG A 479 12.91 -30.04 1.46
CA ARG A 479 11.78 -30.00 2.41
C ARG A 479 12.21 -29.22 3.63
N LEU A 480 11.35 -28.35 4.14
CA LEU A 480 11.67 -27.45 5.24
C LEU A 480 11.01 -27.86 6.53
N THR A 481 9.69 -28.02 6.49
CA THR A 481 8.87 -28.08 7.69
C THR A 481 7.55 -28.79 7.39
N GLY A 482 6.75 -29.02 8.41
CA GLY A 482 5.35 -29.34 8.29
C GLY A 482 4.55 -28.78 9.45
N GLU A 483 3.24 -28.84 9.32
CA GLU A 483 2.30 -28.53 10.39
C GLU A 483 1.24 -29.62 10.47
N TYR A 484 0.68 -29.82 11.66
CA TYR A 484 -0.43 -30.72 11.86
C TYR A 484 -1.75 -29.99 11.70
N GLU A 485 -2.75 -30.74 11.28
CA GLU A 485 -4.12 -30.29 11.11
C GLU A 485 -4.92 -30.57 12.39
N VAL A 486 -5.92 -29.74 12.68
CA VAL A 486 -6.82 -29.92 13.82
C VAL A 486 -8.26 -29.99 13.34
N LEU A 487 -9.00 -31.01 13.81
CA LEU A 487 -10.44 -31.11 13.65
C LEU A 487 -11.11 -30.31 14.76
N VAL A 488 -11.90 -29.32 14.37
CA VAL A 488 -12.67 -28.46 15.28
C VAL A 488 -14.16 -28.51 14.97
N VAL A 489 -14.96 -28.15 15.96
CA VAL A 489 -16.39 -27.86 15.81
C VAL A 489 -16.71 -26.47 16.35
N PRO A 490 -17.79 -25.80 15.89
CA PRO A 490 -18.23 -24.53 16.48
C PRO A 490 -18.45 -24.66 17.99
N ALA A 491 -18.27 -23.57 18.76
CA ALA A 491 -18.43 -23.60 20.22
C ALA A 491 -19.80 -24.16 20.69
N ALA A 492 -20.86 -23.80 19.97
CA ALA A 492 -22.24 -24.22 20.23
C ALA A 492 -22.54 -25.66 19.77
N SER A 493 -21.58 -26.36 19.15
CA SER A 493 -21.77 -27.72 18.66
C SER A 493 -22.12 -28.68 19.80
N PRO A 494 -23.09 -29.60 19.60
CA PRO A 494 -23.42 -30.63 20.57
C PRO A 494 -22.31 -31.66 20.74
N TYR A 495 -21.36 -31.74 19.80
CA TYR A 495 -20.25 -32.68 19.83
C TYR A 495 -19.11 -32.13 20.70
N ARG A 496 -18.79 -32.85 21.77
CA ARG A 496 -17.70 -32.50 22.70
C ARG A 496 -16.48 -33.39 22.52
N THR A 497 -16.68 -34.59 21.97
CA THR A 497 -15.60 -35.57 21.74
C THR A 497 -15.54 -36.02 20.28
N LEU A 498 -14.39 -36.54 19.85
CA LEU A 498 -14.24 -37.13 18.52
C LEU A 498 -15.22 -38.30 18.32
N SER A 499 -15.44 -39.12 19.34
CA SER A 499 -16.34 -40.29 19.28
C SER A 499 -17.79 -39.87 19.03
N GLU A 500 -18.28 -38.84 19.73
CA GLU A 500 -19.61 -38.26 19.51
C GLU A 500 -19.78 -37.73 18.09
N PHE A 501 -18.77 -36.99 17.60
CA PHE A 501 -18.74 -36.46 16.25
C PHE A 501 -18.79 -37.59 15.20
N ILE A 502 -17.92 -38.60 15.31
CA ILE A 502 -17.87 -39.74 14.37
C ILE A 502 -19.19 -40.52 14.39
N LYS A 503 -19.78 -40.76 15.57
CA LYS A 503 -21.06 -41.46 15.70
C LYS A 503 -22.19 -40.72 14.98
N ALA A 504 -22.28 -39.40 15.16
CA ALA A 504 -23.26 -38.58 14.46
C ALA A 504 -22.99 -38.55 12.94
N TRP A 505 -21.72 -38.44 12.56
CA TRP A 505 -21.30 -38.36 11.18
C TRP A 505 -21.62 -39.63 10.39
N LYS A 506 -21.41 -40.82 10.98
CA LYS A 506 -21.82 -42.11 10.40
C LYS A 506 -23.31 -42.18 10.07
N THR A 507 -24.15 -41.53 10.86
CA THR A 507 -25.61 -41.60 10.69
C THR A 507 -26.06 -40.80 9.46
N ASN A 508 -25.49 -39.62 9.23
CA ASN A 508 -25.84 -38.76 8.09
C ASN A 508 -24.61 -38.01 7.52
N PRO A 509 -23.71 -38.69 6.79
CA PRO A 509 -22.46 -38.10 6.31
C PRO A 509 -22.64 -36.81 5.48
N GLY A 510 -23.65 -36.78 4.61
CA GLY A 510 -23.93 -35.64 3.74
C GLY A 510 -24.56 -34.44 4.43
N LYS A 511 -25.17 -34.62 5.62
CA LYS A 511 -25.74 -33.50 6.39
C LYS A 511 -24.69 -32.76 7.21
N MET A 512 -23.58 -33.42 7.55
CA MET A 512 -22.49 -32.79 8.29
C MET A 512 -21.49 -32.18 7.30
N ALA A 513 -21.68 -30.90 7.01
CA ALA A 513 -20.72 -30.13 6.24
C ALA A 513 -19.41 -29.98 7.03
N ILE A 514 -18.29 -30.32 6.40
CA ILE A 514 -16.94 -30.14 6.93
C ILE A 514 -16.21 -29.12 6.07
N ALA A 515 -15.87 -27.96 6.62
CA ALA A 515 -15.08 -26.96 5.91
C ALA A 515 -13.57 -27.25 6.02
N GLY A 516 -12.83 -26.84 5.00
CA GLY A 516 -11.39 -26.74 5.05
C GLY A 516 -10.86 -25.96 3.85
N GLY A 517 -9.56 -26.03 3.61
CA GLY A 517 -8.89 -25.43 2.47
C GLY A 517 -9.28 -26.04 1.12
N SER A 518 -8.43 -25.82 0.12
CA SER A 518 -8.73 -26.15 -1.26
C SER A 518 -9.05 -27.63 -1.46
N ALA A 519 -9.93 -27.94 -2.42
CA ALA A 519 -10.19 -29.32 -2.82
C ALA A 519 -8.88 -30.05 -3.19
N GLY A 520 -8.71 -31.29 -2.71
CA GLY A 520 -7.47 -32.04 -2.86
C GLY A 520 -6.33 -31.61 -1.93
N GLY A 521 -6.52 -30.58 -1.09
CA GLY A 521 -5.58 -30.15 -0.06
C GLY A 521 -5.52 -31.10 1.13
N THR A 522 -4.65 -30.79 2.09
CA THR A 522 -4.41 -31.63 3.28
C THR A 522 -5.65 -31.77 4.16
N ASP A 523 -6.42 -30.71 4.30
CA ASP A 523 -7.68 -30.71 5.05
C ASP A 523 -8.70 -31.70 4.46
N HIS A 524 -8.83 -31.70 3.13
CA HIS A 524 -9.72 -32.61 2.41
C HIS A 524 -9.20 -34.05 2.49
N MET A 525 -7.88 -34.26 2.34
CA MET A 525 -7.28 -35.58 2.55
C MET A 525 -7.53 -36.10 3.97
N LEU A 526 -7.41 -35.26 5.00
CA LEU A 526 -7.68 -35.65 6.38
C LEU A 526 -9.16 -35.99 6.58
N ALA A 527 -10.09 -35.19 6.04
CA ALA A 527 -11.51 -35.49 6.09
C ALA A 527 -11.83 -36.84 5.45
N GLY A 528 -11.31 -37.09 4.24
CA GLY A 528 -11.56 -38.34 3.51
C GLY A 528 -10.92 -39.55 4.18
N LEU A 529 -9.69 -39.42 4.71
CA LEU A 529 -9.03 -40.48 5.46
C LEU A 529 -9.75 -40.77 6.78
N LEU A 530 -10.22 -39.75 7.49
CA LEU A 530 -11.03 -39.92 8.70
C LEU A 530 -12.35 -40.64 8.39
N ALA A 531 -13.02 -40.26 7.31
CA ALA A 531 -14.25 -40.94 6.85
C ALA A 531 -13.97 -42.42 6.55
N SER A 532 -12.93 -42.70 5.76
CA SER A 532 -12.53 -44.06 5.39
C SER A 532 -12.21 -44.92 6.63
N THR A 533 -11.38 -44.42 7.56
CA THR A 533 -11.03 -45.11 8.81
C THR A 533 -12.24 -45.29 9.72
N ALA A 534 -13.21 -44.37 9.68
CA ALA A 534 -14.47 -44.51 10.40
C ALA A 534 -15.43 -45.51 9.73
N GLY A 535 -15.17 -45.99 8.52
CA GLY A 535 -16.13 -46.81 7.74
C GLY A 535 -17.30 -46.01 7.18
N ILE A 536 -17.10 -44.71 6.95
CA ILE A 536 -18.03 -43.83 6.24
C ILE A 536 -17.70 -43.89 4.75
N ASP A 537 -18.73 -44.07 3.92
CA ASP A 537 -18.58 -43.95 2.46
C ASP A 537 -18.12 -42.53 2.12
N VAL A 538 -16.88 -42.43 1.62
CA VAL A 538 -16.20 -41.16 1.38
C VAL A 538 -16.92 -40.33 0.32
N THR A 539 -17.62 -40.97 -0.62
CA THR A 539 -18.39 -40.26 -1.67
C THR A 539 -19.60 -39.52 -1.10
N ARG A 540 -20.04 -39.85 0.11
CA ARG A 540 -21.14 -39.20 0.83
C ARG A 540 -20.68 -38.08 1.75
N VAL A 541 -19.38 -37.85 1.88
CA VAL A 541 -18.83 -36.78 2.71
C VAL A 541 -19.13 -35.43 2.07
N ASN A 542 -19.80 -34.56 2.81
CA ASN A 542 -20.04 -33.18 2.40
C ASN A 542 -18.84 -32.30 2.82
N TYR A 543 -17.80 -32.31 2.01
CA TYR A 543 -16.65 -31.42 2.18
C TYR A 543 -16.89 -30.08 1.47
N VAL A 544 -16.72 -28.97 2.20
CA VAL A 544 -16.90 -27.61 1.69
C VAL A 544 -15.51 -26.97 1.51
N PRO A 545 -14.97 -26.94 0.27
CA PRO A 545 -13.65 -26.40 0.01
C PRO A 545 -13.66 -24.87 0.01
N HIS A 546 -12.64 -24.26 0.58
CA HIS A 546 -12.40 -22.82 0.52
C HIS A 546 -11.07 -22.48 -0.16
N SER A 547 -10.95 -21.26 -0.69
CA SER A 547 -9.76 -20.84 -1.43
C SER A 547 -8.57 -20.52 -0.51
N GLY A 548 -8.81 -20.36 0.79
CA GLY A 548 -7.78 -20.15 1.81
C GLY A 548 -8.31 -20.32 3.24
N GLY A 549 -7.39 -20.44 4.20
CA GLY A 549 -7.70 -20.70 5.62
C GLY A 549 -8.62 -19.66 6.26
N GLY A 550 -8.51 -18.37 5.88
CA GLY A 550 -9.38 -17.31 6.42
C GLY A 550 -10.88 -17.51 6.13
N GLU A 551 -11.24 -17.88 4.89
CA GLU A 551 -12.63 -18.17 4.51
C GLU A 551 -13.17 -19.41 5.25
N SER A 552 -12.34 -20.46 5.31
CA SER A 552 -12.64 -21.71 6.04
C SER A 552 -12.90 -21.43 7.52
N ILE A 553 -11.99 -20.70 8.18
CA ILE A 553 -12.11 -20.34 9.59
C ILE A 553 -13.35 -19.49 9.85
N ALA A 554 -13.67 -18.52 8.99
CA ALA A 554 -14.88 -17.72 9.12
C ALA A 554 -16.16 -18.58 9.06
N SER A 555 -16.22 -19.53 8.12
CA SER A 555 -17.32 -20.49 8.00
C SER A 555 -17.49 -21.35 9.26
N ILE A 556 -16.37 -21.82 9.84
CA ILE A 556 -16.36 -22.65 11.05
C ILE A 556 -16.77 -21.83 12.28
N VAL A 557 -16.13 -20.67 12.51
CA VAL A 557 -16.38 -19.79 13.66
C VAL A 557 -17.78 -19.19 13.62
N GLY A 558 -18.31 -18.94 12.42
CA GLY A 558 -19.67 -18.49 12.18
C GLY A 558 -20.73 -19.60 12.27
N ALA A 559 -20.32 -20.85 12.58
CA ALA A 559 -21.20 -22.01 12.66
C ALA A 559 -22.01 -22.29 11.38
N GLN A 560 -21.46 -21.94 10.21
CA GLN A 560 -22.07 -22.24 8.90
C GLN A 560 -21.88 -23.70 8.49
N VAL A 561 -20.89 -24.38 9.09
CA VAL A 561 -20.59 -25.80 8.91
C VAL A 561 -20.61 -26.56 10.24
N SER A 562 -20.74 -27.89 10.17
CA SER A 562 -20.80 -28.75 11.36
C SER A 562 -19.44 -28.96 12.01
N ALA A 563 -18.38 -28.99 11.21
CA ALA A 563 -16.99 -29.10 11.65
C ALA A 563 -16.06 -28.44 10.65
N GLY A 564 -14.80 -28.30 11.05
CA GLY A 564 -13.74 -27.76 10.22
C GLY A 564 -12.42 -28.46 10.45
N ILE A 565 -11.60 -28.50 9.39
CA ILE A 565 -10.21 -28.93 9.45
C ILE A 565 -9.36 -27.80 8.86
N ASN A 566 -8.39 -27.33 9.62
CA ASN A 566 -7.32 -26.44 9.14
C ASN A 566 -6.04 -26.71 9.95
N GLY A 567 -4.96 -26.05 9.55
CA GLY A 567 -3.69 -26.06 10.26
C GLY A 567 -3.88 -25.61 11.71
N PHE A 568 -3.27 -26.35 12.64
CA PHE A 568 -3.41 -26.13 14.07
C PHE A 568 -3.18 -24.67 14.46
N GLU A 569 -2.09 -24.06 13.98
CA GLU A 569 -1.73 -22.67 14.28
C GLU A 569 -2.80 -21.65 13.89
N GLU A 570 -3.50 -21.88 12.77
CA GLU A 570 -4.51 -20.94 12.28
C GLU A 570 -5.75 -20.92 13.20
N LEU A 571 -6.00 -22.03 13.90
CA LEU A 571 -7.14 -22.19 14.80
C LEU A 571 -6.80 -21.92 16.27
N VAL A 572 -5.53 -21.85 16.67
CA VAL A 572 -5.10 -21.58 18.06
C VAL A 572 -5.80 -20.35 18.67
N PRO A 573 -5.86 -19.18 18.01
CA PRO A 573 -6.52 -18.01 18.60
C PRO A 573 -8.00 -18.25 18.91
N PHE A 574 -8.70 -18.99 18.04
CA PHE A 574 -10.13 -19.25 18.15
C PHE A 574 -10.43 -20.36 19.16
N ILE A 575 -9.55 -21.36 19.29
CA ILE A 575 -9.60 -22.38 20.34
C ILE A 575 -9.42 -21.71 21.70
N LYS A 576 -8.40 -20.85 21.86
CA LYS A 576 -8.15 -20.11 23.11
C LYS A 576 -9.27 -19.16 23.49
N ALA A 577 -9.89 -18.51 22.50
CA ALA A 577 -11.05 -17.65 22.71
C ALA A 577 -12.36 -18.41 22.95
N GLY A 578 -12.35 -19.75 22.93
CA GLY A 578 -13.55 -20.58 23.11
C GLY A 578 -14.57 -20.44 21.99
N ARG A 579 -14.17 -19.95 20.81
CA ARG A 579 -15.04 -19.76 19.63
C ARG A 579 -15.24 -21.05 18.85
N VAL A 580 -14.29 -21.97 18.95
CA VAL A 580 -14.36 -23.33 18.43
C VAL A 580 -13.81 -24.31 19.47
N ARG A 581 -14.20 -25.58 19.37
CA ARG A 581 -13.71 -26.67 20.20
C ARG A 581 -12.89 -27.62 19.36
N ALA A 582 -11.63 -27.85 19.72
CA ALA A 582 -10.79 -28.87 19.10
C ALA A 582 -11.16 -30.26 19.60
N LEU A 583 -11.36 -31.19 18.67
CA LEU A 583 -11.71 -32.59 18.96
C LEU A 583 -10.51 -33.52 18.82
N ALA A 584 -9.65 -33.27 17.83
CA ALA A 584 -8.46 -34.09 17.59
C ALA A 584 -7.41 -33.34 16.76
N ILE A 585 -6.14 -33.62 17.02
CA ILE A 585 -5.00 -33.15 16.21
C ILE A 585 -4.38 -34.33 15.44
N SER A 586 -3.92 -34.08 14.20
CA SER A 586 -3.38 -35.09 13.27
C SER A 586 -1.94 -35.53 13.54
N SER A 587 -1.36 -35.12 14.67
CA SER A 587 -0.06 -35.59 15.11
C SER A 587 -0.12 -37.03 15.63
N ASP A 588 1.00 -37.74 15.53
CA ASP A 588 1.18 -39.07 16.09
C ASP A 588 1.20 -39.05 17.63
N GLN A 589 1.83 -38.04 18.21
CA GLN A 589 1.91 -37.76 19.64
C GLN A 589 1.39 -36.36 19.95
N ARG A 590 0.98 -36.09 21.19
CA ARG A 590 0.58 -34.73 21.59
C ARG A 590 1.74 -33.76 21.42
N LEU A 591 1.45 -32.56 20.93
CA LEU A 591 2.43 -31.50 20.81
C LEU A 591 2.76 -30.91 22.18
N ALA A 592 4.01 -30.46 22.36
CA ALA A 592 4.43 -29.84 23.60
C ALA A 592 3.56 -28.61 23.93
N GLY A 593 2.96 -28.59 25.13
CA GLY A 593 2.08 -27.50 25.56
C GLY A 593 0.69 -27.49 24.92
N VAL A 594 0.31 -28.53 24.17
CA VAL A 594 -1.01 -28.64 23.53
C VAL A 594 -1.81 -29.76 24.19
N GLU A 595 -2.95 -29.40 24.79
CA GLU A 595 -3.80 -30.35 25.53
C GLU A 595 -4.75 -31.16 24.63
N ILE A 596 -4.84 -30.81 23.35
CA ILE A 596 -5.73 -31.46 22.37
C ILE A 596 -5.29 -32.91 22.16
N PRO A 597 -6.19 -33.91 22.35
CA PRO A 597 -5.85 -35.31 22.10
C PRO A 597 -5.59 -35.57 20.62
N THR A 598 -4.72 -36.53 20.31
CA THR A 598 -4.49 -36.93 18.91
C THR A 598 -5.63 -37.84 18.40
N PHE A 599 -5.70 -38.05 17.08
CA PHE A 599 -6.56 -39.11 16.53
C PHE A 599 -6.12 -40.50 17.01
N VAL A 600 -4.80 -40.74 17.09
CA VAL A 600 -4.21 -42.03 17.50
C VAL A 600 -4.57 -42.38 18.94
N GLU A 601 -4.46 -41.43 19.87
CA GLU A 601 -4.86 -41.60 21.28
C GLU A 601 -6.35 -41.93 21.43
N GLN A 602 -7.16 -41.51 20.46
CA GLN A 602 -8.61 -41.72 20.44
C GLN A 602 -9.03 -42.95 19.62
N GLY A 603 -8.08 -43.83 19.26
CA GLY A 603 -8.34 -45.10 18.58
C GLY A 603 -8.53 -44.98 17.06
N VAL A 604 -8.22 -43.83 16.47
CA VAL A 604 -8.25 -43.61 15.02
C VAL A 604 -6.80 -43.57 14.51
N ALA A 605 -6.38 -44.62 13.80
CA ALA A 605 -5.01 -44.74 13.25
C ALA A 605 -4.78 -43.77 12.06
N LEU A 606 -4.73 -42.47 12.36
CA LEU A 606 -4.63 -41.39 11.39
C LEU A 606 -3.59 -40.37 11.85
N SER A 607 -2.55 -40.19 11.04
CA SER A 607 -1.57 -39.12 11.20
C SER A 607 -1.27 -38.50 9.84
N VAL A 608 -1.34 -37.17 9.76
CA VAL A 608 -1.11 -36.41 8.54
C VAL A 608 -0.42 -35.11 8.92
N ALA A 609 0.69 -34.80 8.26
CA ALA A 609 1.35 -33.51 8.36
C ALA A 609 1.33 -32.80 6.99
N ASN A 610 0.97 -31.53 6.98
CA ASN A 610 1.07 -30.66 5.83
C ASN A 610 2.50 -30.12 5.68
N TRP A 611 3.32 -30.87 4.93
CA TRP A 611 4.71 -30.48 4.71
C TRP A 611 4.85 -29.36 3.69
N ARG A 612 5.91 -28.57 3.87
CA ARG A 612 6.30 -27.47 3.01
C ARG A 612 7.74 -27.61 2.57
N ALA A 613 8.01 -27.22 1.34
CA ALA A 613 9.30 -27.37 0.70
C ALA A 613 9.61 -26.19 -0.22
N VAL A 614 10.82 -26.20 -0.77
CA VAL A 614 11.32 -25.19 -1.70
C VAL A 614 11.89 -25.89 -2.93
N VAL A 615 11.53 -25.35 -4.09
CA VAL A 615 11.99 -25.81 -5.40
C VAL A 615 12.58 -24.64 -6.18
N ALA A 616 13.53 -24.94 -7.06
CA ALA A 616 14.12 -24.00 -8.00
C ALA A 616 13.58 -24.26 -9.42
N PRO A 617 13.68 -23.30 -10.35
CA PRO A 617 13.14 -23.50 -11.69
C PRO A 617 13.90 -24.62 -12.43
N PRO A 618 13.32 -25.19 -13.51
CA PRO A 618 14.03 -26.15 -14.33
C PRO A 618 15.20 -25.50 -15.06
N GLY A 619 16.21 -26.31 -15.39
CA GLY A 619 17.34 -25.90 -16.23
C GLY A 619 18.41 -25.07 -15.52
N ILE A 620 18.41 -25.00 -14.19
CA ILE A 620 19.55 -24.48 -13.43
C ILE A 620 20.74 -25.46 -13.51
N ASP A 621 21.96 -24.93 -13.49
CA ASP A 621 23.17 -25.75 -13.49
C ASP A 621 23.48 -26.36 -12.10
N ALA A 622 24.42 -27.31 -12.05
CA ALA A 622 24.80 -28.00 -10.82
C ALA A 622 25.37 -27.04 -9.75
N LYS A 623 26.04 -25.97 -10.17
CA LYS A 623 26.63 -24.97 -9.26
C LYS A 623 25.55 -24.10 -8.65
N GLN A 624 24.58 -23.63 -9.45
CA GLN A 624 23.41 -22.89 -8.99
C GLN A 624 22.59 -23.74 -8.03
N ARG A 625 22.33 -25.00 -8.37
CA ARG A 625 21.64 -25.95 -7.50
C ARG A 625 22.35 -26.12 -6.16
N ALA A 626 23.65 -26.39 -6.19
CA ALA A 626 24.46 -26.53 -4.97
C ALA A 626 24.46 -25.25 -4.12
N THR A 627 24.48 -24.08 -4.77
CA THR A 627 24.42 -22.78 -4.08
C THR A 627 23.10 -22.60 -3.36
N LEU A 628 21.97 -22.85 -4.02
CA LEU A 628 20.64 -22.77 -3.42
C LEU A 628 20.45 -23.80 -2.30
N THR A 629 20.87 -25.05 -2.51
CA THR A 629 20.82 -26.08 -1.46
C THR A 629 21.64 -25.67 -0.25
N SER A 630 22.88 -25.21 -0.44
CA SER A 630 23.73 -24.75 0.65
C SER A 630 23.14 -23.53 1.39
N LEU A 631 22.52 -22.60 0.67
CA LEU A 631 21.84 -21.44 1.25
C LEU A 631 20.70 -21.89 2.18
N ILE A 632 19.86 -22.83 1.71
CA ILE A 632 18.72 -23.35 2.45
C ILE A 632 19.16 -24.24 3.63
N ASP A 633 20.20 -25.06 3.47
CA ASP A 633 20.83 -25.83 4.56
C ASP A 633 21.32 -24.90 5.68
N ARG A 634 21.99 -23.79 5.32
CA ARG A 634 22.48 -22.80 6.29
C ARG A 634 21.34 -22.05 6.96
N MET A 635 20.28 -21.72 6.22
CA MET A 635 19.07 -21.12 6.79
C MET A 635 18.45 -22.06 7.82
N GLN A 636 18.29 -23.34 7.50
CA GLN A 636 17.66 -24.28 8.43
C GLN A 636 18.45 -24.44 9.73
N ARG A 637 19.78 -24.43 9.67
CA ARG A 637 20.64 -24.54 10.86
C ARG A 637 20.65 -23.28 11.72
N SER A 638 20.15 -22.16 11.22
CA SER A 638 20.24 -20.88 11.90
C SER A 638 19.28 -20.75 13.08
N MET A 639 19.69 -19.98 14.09
CA MET A 639 18.83 -19.67 15.24
C MET A 639 17.53 -18.97 14.84
N PRO A 640 17.54 -17.98 13.91
CA PRO A 640 16.31 -17.39 13.39
C PRO A 640 15.30 -18.42 12.86
N TRP A 641 15.74 -19.43 12.09
CA TRP A 641 14.83 -20.45 11.58
C TRP A 641 14.30 -21.37 12.69
N LYS A 642 15.16 -21.79 13.62
CA LYS A 642 14.72 -22.59 14.77
C LYS A 642 13.67 -21.87 15.60
N GLN A 643 13.82 -20.55 15.80
CA GLN A 643 12.83 -19.72 16.49
C GLN A 643 11.51 -19.63 15.72
N VAL A 644 11.56 -19.52 14.39
CA VAL A 644 10.36 -19.58 13.54
C VAL A 644 9.64 -20.91 13.75
N LEU A 645 10.37 -22.04 13.71
CA LEU A 645 9.78 -23.37 13.90
C LEU A 645 9.07 -23.47 15.25
N THR A 646 9.75 -23.09 16.34
CA THR A 646 9.17 -23.13 17.69
C THR A 646 7.95 -22.20 17.82
N ARG A 647 8.06 -20.96 17.35
CA ARG A 647 6.98 -19.96 17.47
C ARG A 647 5.70 -20.39 16.76
N ASN A 648 5.85 -21.09 15.63
CA ASN A 648 4.74 -21.53 14.79
C ASN A 648 4.34 -23.00 15.06
N HIS A 649 4.86 -23.64 16.11
CA HIS A 649 4.70 -25.09 16.38
C HIS A 649 4.89 -25.99 15.14
N TRP A 650 5.80 -25.56 14.28
CA TRP A 650 6.12 -26.22 13.04
C TRP A 650 7.11 -27.34 13.32
N ILE A 651 6.85 -28.51 12.75
CA ILE A 651 7.76 -29.64 12.86
C ILE A 651 8.94 -29.45 11.91
N ASP A 652 10.14 -29.73 12.41
CA ASP A 652 11.34 -29.77 11.58
C ASP A 652 11.29 -31.03 10.72
N MET A 653 11.03 -30.86 9.43
CA MET A 653 11.00 -31.94 8.45
C MET A 653 12.17 -31.84 7.49
N PHE A 654 13.27 -31.18 7.88
CA PHE A 654 14.32 -30.81 6.95
C PHE A 654 14.94 -32.01 6.24
N GLN A 655 14.91 -31.96 4.90
CA GLN A 655 15.57 -32.91 4.02
C GLN A 655 15.99 -32.17 2.76
N SER A 656 17.25 -32.27 2.33
CA SER A 656 17.74 -31.65 1.10
C SER A 656 18.42 -32.68 0.18
N GLY A 657 18.70 -32.28 -1.06
CA GLY A 657 19.41 -33.13 -2.03
C GLY A 657 18.63 -34.41 -2.41
N PRO A 658 19.33 -35.54 -2.66
CA PRO A 658 18.71 -36.79 -3.14
C PRO A 658 17.61 -37.35 -2.23
N ALA A 659 17.73 -37.14 -0.91
CA ALA A 659 16.71 -37.58 0.05
C ALA A 659 15.36 -36.88 -0.21
N PHE A 660 15.38 -35.58 -0.54
CA PHE A 660 14.17 -34.85 -0.85
C PHE A 660 13.57 -35.25 -2.20
N GLU A 661 14.40 -35.57 -3.20
CA GLU A 661 13.91 -36.10 -4.48
C GLU A 661 13.20 -37.45 -4.31
N ALA A 662 13.77 -38.34 -3.51
CA ALA A 662 13.17 -39.64 -3.19
C ALA A 662 11.85 -39.45 -2.43
N PHE A 663 11.82 -38.53 -1.45
CA PHE A 663 10.60 -38.17 -0.73
C PHE A 663 9.49 -37.68 -1.68
N LEU A 664 9.78 -36.76 -2.60
CA LEU A 664 8.76 -36.25 -3.54
C LEU A 664 8.16 -37.36 -4.42
N LYS A 665 8.96 -38.33 -4.86
CA LYS A 665 8.47 -39.48 -5.63
C LYS A 665 7.54 -40.36 -4.79
N GLN A 666 7.94 -40.69 -3.56
CA GLN A 666 7.12 -41.48 -2.64
C GLN A 666 5.82 -40.75 -2.28
N GLU A 667 5.92 -39.44 -2.06
CA GLU A 667 4.79 -38.61 -1.66
C GLU A 667 3.77 -38.45 -2.78
N HIS A 668 4.21 -38.38 -4.03
CA HIS A 668 3.32 -38.40 -5.18
C HIS A 668 2.52 -39.72 -5.26
N VAL A 669 3.17 -40.86 -5.03
CA VAL A 669 2.49 -42.17 -4.98
C VAL A 669 1.50 -42.22 -3.82
N ARG A 670 1.92 -41.79 -2.63
CA ARG A 670 1.08 -41.75 -1.42
C ARG A 670 -0.14 -40.85 -1.62
N ALA A 671 0.05 -39.62 -2.06
CA ALA A 671 -1.02 -38.66 -2.31
C ALA A 671 -1.98 -39.16 -3.40
N THR A 672 -1.48 -39.77 -4.47
CA THR A 672 -2.33 -40.38 -5.51
C THR A 672 -3.20 -41.50 -4.93
N GLY A 673 -2.62 -42.39 -4.12
CA GLY A 673 -3.36 -43.46 -3.46
C GLY A 673 -4.45 -42.94 -2.53
N VAL A 674 -4.14 -41.91 -1.73
CA VAL A 674 -5.12 -41.24 -0.86
C VAL A 674 -6.22 -40.58 -1.67
N LEU A 675 -5.89 -39.79 -2.69
CA LEU A 675 -6.89 -39.08 -3.49
C LEU A 675 -7.81 -40.01 -4.27
N LYS A 676 -7.29 -41.17 -4.73
CA LYS A 676 -8.11 -42.23 -5.33
C LYS A 676 -9.03 -42.89 -4.31
N SER A 677 -8.51 -43.22 -3.12
CA SER A 677 -9.32 -43.89 -2.08
C SER A 677 -10.44 -42.99 -1.54
N ILE A 678 -10.27 -41.67 -1.61
CA ILE A 678 -11.29 -40.69 -1.22
C ILE A 678 -12.11 -40.16 -2.41
N GLY A 679 -11.95 -40.73 -3.61
CA GLY A 679 -12.79 -40.47 -4.78
C GLY A 679 -12.57 -39.13 -5.48
N LEU A 680 -11.48 -38.42 -5.21
CA LEU A 680 -11.17 -37.12 -5.83
C LEU A 680 -10.40 -37.24 -7.15
N VAL A 681 -9.78 -38.38 -7.41
CA VAL A 681 -9.03 -38.67 -8.64
C VAL A 681 -9.40 -40.07 -9.10
N LYS A 682 -9.53 -40.28 -10.42
CA LYS A 682 -9.84 -41.59 -11.02
C LYS A 682 -8.60 -42.50 -11.06
#